data_AF-A0A0X3PWL4-F1
#
_entry.id   AF-A0A0X3PWL4-F1
#
_cell.length_a   1.000
_cell.length_b   1.000
_cell.length_c   1.000
_cell.angle_alpha   90.00
_cell.angle_beta   90.00
_cell.angle_gamma   90.00
#
_symmetry.space_group_name_H-M   'P 1'
#
loop_
_entity.id
_entity.type
_entity.pdbx_description
1 polymer ?
#
loop_
_entity_poly.entity_id
_entity_poly.type
_entity_poly.pdbx_seq_one_letter_code
_entity_poly.pdbx_strand_id
1 'polypeptide(L)'
;CLCILFRSWRGMRIVRFFRLLQFLSVNSEPSVLRHFSTAILHRTRCLTFICSTSRLKMSQKSILSFFASKPERCDLLEIFSSRPASPPSPVAKGKRRRLTIVSDESSTDSTEQEPTSGTKSNSLAIKSECALQPLTCMGNIQTAVLSENMVDAKAHVNNQSPESKKDAKTSRKNTSPIHNSNPLDSLSAGVSSNCTSVDAFNPASENYNPISDACWTSGTNVPYIAFAKTLERIESTSSRLKIISVLSNFFRSVGILSPHELAMCINMSINRLGPSYEGLELGIGESILMKALAMTTGASNDRIKAEFLRLGDLGAVAEAVRSRQQTMFKPKPLTVFQVFGKLKEIANMSGHSAQTKKVKLIQSLLVACRECEAKYLIRSLQGKLRIGLAEQSVLAALGQAVATSPFHSIRSVLSSAAGALSPDLLDASKTCSSDAWKARLDTVVERVKQAYCQCPNYERIVESLLEDGPDTVHLRCCITPGVPLKPMLAHPTHGITEVLKRFDQSTFTCEYKYDGERAQIHLLPDASVHIYSRNQEDNTSKYPDISKSLMVSVLRGAKVNETACQLLRELGADASLDASVSSCILDSEAVAWDREAGQILPFQVLSTRKRKDVQEEDVKVRVCIYAFDLLYLNGVPLTEQPFRRRRELLQ
;
A
#
# COMPACT_ATOMS: atom_id res chain seq x y z
N CYS A 1 46.90 -49.09 15.59
CA CYS A 1 47.31 -47.78 16.14
C CYS A 1 46.39 -46.61 15.74
N LEU A 2 46.13 -46.32 14.45
CA LEU A 2 45.35 -45.12 14.06
C LEU A 2 43.97 -44.96 14.73
N CYS A 3 43.21 -46.05 14.94
CA CYS A 3 41.89 -45.97 15.57
C CYS A 3 41.88 -45.49 17.04
N ILE A 4 43.03 -45.56 17.73
CA ILE A 4 43.16 -45.09 19.13
C ILE A 4 43.26 -43.55 19.19
N LEU A 5 43.85 -42.91 18.18
CA LEU A 5 43.95 -41.45 18.09
C LEU A 5 42.59 -40.75 17.88
N PHE A 6 41.62 -41.43 17.26
CA PHE A 6 40.30 -40.86 16.99
C PHE A 6 39.39 -40.75 18.22
N ARG A 7 39.65 -41.52 19.31
CA ARG A 7 38.83 -41.46 20.54
C ARG A 7 39.22 -40.34 21.51
N SER A 8 40.30 -39.59 21.28
CA SER A 8 40.75 -38.49 22.14
C SER A 8 40.47 -37.09 21.56
N TRP A 9 39.39 -36.94 20.79
CA TRP A 9 39.08 -35.70 20.07
C TRP A 9 38.23 -34.68 20.88
N ARG A 10 38.65 -34.40 22.11
CA ARG A 10 38.21 -33.24 22.91
C ARG A 10 39.44 -32.60 23.57
N GLY A 11 39.97 -31.51 22.99
CA GLY A 11 40.95 -30.63 23.65
C GLY A 11 42.23 -30.26 22.89
N MET A 12 42.45 -30.70 21.65
CA MET A 12 43.71 -30.41 20.94
C MET A 12 43.67 -29.08 20.16
N ARG A 13 44.59 -28.15 20.48
CA ARG A 13 44.70 -26.84 19.80
C ARG A 13 45.12 -26.98 18.32
N ILE A 14 44.51 -26.17 17.45
CA ILE A 14 44.65 -26.14 15.98
C ILE A 14 46.08 -26.30 15.44
N VAL A 15 47.09 -25.71 16.12
CA VAL A 15 48.50 -25.77 15.69
C VAL A 15 49.07 -27.20 15.66
N ARG A 16 48.60 -28.11 16.54
CA ARG A 16 49.03 -29.53 16.51
C ARG A 16 48.37 -30.32 15.38
N PHE A 17 47.17 -29.94 14.94
CA PHE A 17 46.47 -30.58 13.82
C PHE A 17 47.20 -30.32 12.49
N PHE A 18 47.64 -29.08 12.25
CA PHE A 18 48.43 -28.75 11.05
C PHE A 18 49.78 -29.45 10.99
N ARG A 19 50.50 -29.59 12.11
CA ARG A 19 51.76 -30.36 12.13
C ARG A 19 51.55 -31.86 11.84
N LEU A 20 50.44 -32.44 12.28
CA LEU A 20 50.12 -33.84 11.98
C LEU A 20 49.80 -34.05 10.49
N LEU A 21 49.01 -33.14 9.89
CA LEU A 21 48.75 -33.14 8.44
C LEU A 21 50.03 -32.96 7.61
N GLN A 22 50.91 -32.05 8.03
CA GLN A 22 52.19 -31.82 7.36
C GLN A 22 53.14 -33.03 7.46
N PHE A 23 53.15 -33.73 8.61
CA PHE A 23 53.92 -34.96 8.78
C PHE A 23 53.39 -36.12 7.91
N LEU A 24 52.07 -36.28 7.82
CA LEU A 24 51.44 -37.30 6.98
C LEU A 24 51.61 -37.02 5.48
N SER A 25 51.56 -35.75 5.05
CA SER A 25 51.75 -35.36 3.64
C SER A 25 53.18 -35.55 3.12
N VAL A 26 54.18 -35.71 4.00
CA VAL A 26 55.59 -35.90 3.63
C VAL A 26 56.01 -37.38 3.63
N ASN A 27 55.31 -38.25 4.38
CA ASN A 27 55.74 -39.63 4.64
C ASN A 27 54.73 -40.71 4.17
N SER A 28 53.77 -40.38 3.30
CA SER A 28 52.74 -41.33 2.83
C SER A 28 52.76 -41.50 1.31
N GLU A 29 52.58 -42.73 0.83
CA GLU A 29 52.47 -43.01 -0.61
C GLU A 29 51.22 -42.37 -1.26
N PRO A 30 51.25 -42.10 -2.59
CA PRO A 30 50.16 -41.44 -3.32
C PRO A 30 48.80 -42.16 -3.33
N SER A 31 48.75 -43.40 -2.88
CA SER A 31 47.54 -44.24 -2.75
C SER A 31 46.69 -43.83 -1.53
N VAL A 32 47.32 -43.40 -0.43
CA VAL A 32 46.65 -43.06 0.83
C VAL A 32 45.94 -41.70 0.76
N LEU A 33 46.54 -40.74 0.05
CA LEU A 33 46.01 -39.37 -0.10
C LEU A 33 44.65 -39.31 -0.83
N ARG A 34 44.36 -40.25 -1.73
CA ARG A 34 43.08 -40.26 -2.48
C ARG A 34 41.88 -40.57 -1.60
N HIS A 35 42.04 -41.39 -0.56
CA HIS A 35 40.95 -41.70 0.39
C HIS A 35 40.70 -40.57 1.41
N PHE A 36 41.66 -39.67 1.62
CA PHE A 36 41.47 -38.51 2.49
C PHE A 36 40.69 -37.37 1.82
N SER A 37 40.84 -37.20 0.51
CA SER A 37 40.22 -36.09 -0.23
C SER A 37 38.69 -36.19 -0.30
N THR A 38 38.14 -37.40 -0.39
CA THR A 38 36.68 -37.64 -0.42
C THR A 38 36.00 -37.45 0.93
N ALA A 39 36.70 -37.65 2.05
CA ALA A 39 36.10 -37.54 3.39
C ALA A 39 35.96 -36.09 3.89
N ILE A 40 36.81 -35.17 3.41
CA ILE A 40 36.84 -33.78 3.89
C ILE A 40 35.94 -32.85 3.05
N LEU A 41 35.62 -33.20 1.80
CA LEU A 41 34.83 -32.34 0.91
C LEU A 41 33.35 -32.16 1.32
N HIS A 42 32.83 -32.98 2.25
CA HIS A 42 31.40 -32.98 2.58
C HIS A 42 30.99 -32.00 3.70
N ARG A 43 31.91 -31.29 4.37
CA ARG A 43 31.55 -30.22 5.32
C ARG A 43 32.48 -29.00 5.28
N THR A 44 31.85 -27.83 5.36
CA THR A 44 32.39 -26.47 5.59
C THR A 44 33.27 -25.82 4.51
N ARG A 45 32.65 -24.93 3.72
CA ARG A 45 33.28 -23.66 3.29
C ARG A 45 33.37 -22.71 4.49
N CYS A 46 34.52 -22.10 4.76
CA CYS A 46 34.62 -20.74 5.32
C CYS A 46 36.06 -20.18 5.29
N LEU A 47 36.15 -18.84 5.31
CA LEU A 47 37.32 -17.97 5.49
C LEU A 47 38.25 -17.73 4.28
N THR A 48 38.79 -16.51 4.24
CA THR A 48 39.30 -15.77 3.06
C THR A 48 40.63 -15.08 3.35
N PHE A 49 41.46 -14.86 2.31
CA PHE A 49 42.60 -13.90 2.21
C PHE A 49 43.83 -14.19 3.13
N ILE A 50 45.10 -14.15 2.69
CA ILE A 50 45.84 -12.99 2.12
C ILE A 50 47.03 -13.42 1.20
N CYS A 51 47.13 -12.73 0.06
CA CYS A 51 48.25 -12.31 -0.81
C CYS A 51 49.66 -12.99 -0.93
N SER A 52 50.13 -12.99 -2.19
CA SER A 52 51.54 -12.97 -2.69
C SER A 52 52.31 -14.32 -2.66
N THR A 53 53.15 -14.70 -3.64
CA THR A 53 53.68 -14.04 -4.87
C THR A 53 53.83 -15.05 -6.02
N SER A 54 53.57 -14.64 -7.28
CA SER A 54 54.33 -15.07 -8.48
C SER A 54 53.81 -14.37 -9.74
N ARG A 55 54.72 -13.99 -10.65
CA ARG A 55 54.42 -13.26 -11.89
C ARG A 55 54.12 -14.22 -13.03
N LEU A 56 53.15 -13.89 -13.87
CA LEU A 56 53.19 -14.17 -15.32
C LEU A 56 52.29 -13.16 -16.04
N LYS A 57 52.89 -12.36 -16.94
CA LYS A 57 52.19 -11.43 -17.82
C LYS A 57 51.76 -12.16 -19.09
N MET A 58 50.52 -11.98 -19.55
CA MET A 58 50.17 -12.06 -20.97
C MET A 58 49.07 -11.05 -21.33
N SER A 59 48.96 -10.77 -22.62
CA SER A 59 48.39 -9.53 -23.19
C SER A 59 46.87 -9.43 -23.16
N GLN A 60 46.34 -8.21 -23.00
CA GLN A 60 44.95 -7.88 -23.29
C GLN A 60 44.71 -7.85 -24.80
N LYS A 61 43.79 -8.70 -25.30
CA LYS A 61 43.08 -8.46 -26.56
C LYS A 61 41.67 -7.94 -26.23
N SER A 62 41.19 -6.96 -27.00
CA SER A 62 39.93 -6.27 -26.70
C SER A 62 38.70 -7.15 -27.02
N ILE A 63 37.74 -7.17 -26.11
CA ILE A 63 36.44 -7.86 -26.26
C ILE A 63 35.52 -7.22 -27.32
N LEU A 64 35.91 -6.07 -27.88
CA LEU A 64 35.18 -5.38 -28.94
C LEU A 64 35.10 -6.14 -30.28
N SER A 65 35.89 -7.20 -30.48
CA SER A 65 35.82 -8.03 -31.69
C SER A 65 34.81 -9.18 -31.63
N PHE A 66 34.00 -9.31 -30.56
CA PHE A 66 33.07 -10.44 -30.37
C PHE A 66 31.59 -10.10 -30.62
N PHE A 67 31.24 -8.82 -30.77
CA PHE A 67 29.84 -8.36 -30.95
C PHE A 67 29.56 -7.74 -32.34
N ALA A 68 30.41 -8.01 -33.33
CA ALA A 68 30.28 -7.45 -34.69
C ALA A 68 29.77 -8.50 -35.71
N SER A 69 28.47 -8.78 -35.67
CA SER A 69 27.69 -9.44 -36.73
C SER A 69 26.22 -8.99 -36.59
N LYS A 70 25.46 -8.65 -37.63
CA LYS A 70 25.62 -8.64 -39.10
C LYS A 70 24.72 -7.49 -39.63
N PRO A 71 24.82 -7.02 -40.90
CA PRO A 71 24.07 -7.69 -41.96
C PRO A 71 24.70 -7.67 -43.36
N GLU A 72 24.28 -8.61 -44.21
CA GLU A 72 24.45 -8.56 -45.66
C GLU A 72 23.23 -7.85 -46.29
N ARG A 73 23.47 -6.82 -47.12
CA ARG A 73 22.66 -6.55 -48.33
C ARG A 73 23.41 -5.65 -49.31
N CYS A 74 22.97 -5.72 -50.56
CA CYS A 74 23.76 -5.45 -51.76
C CYS A 74 24.13 -3.98 -52.01
N ASP A 75 25.13 -3.82 -52.87
CA ASP A 75 25.55 -2.57 -53.51
C ASP A 75 24.42 -1.81 -54.22
N LEU A 76 24.56 -0.48 -54.29
CA LEU A 76 24.54 0.29 -55.56
C LEU A 76 24.97 1.76 -55.32
N LEU A 77 26.07 2.16 -55.97
CA LEU A 77 26.40 3.50 -56.50
C LEU A 77 26.48 4.75 -55.57
N GLU A 78 27.68 4.98 -55.02
CA GLU A 78 28.66 6.02 -55.42
C GLU A 78 28.33 7.55 -55.52
N ILE A 79 29.41 8.35 -55.40
CA ILE A 79 29.63 9.80 -55.69
C ILE A 79 28.89 10.84 -54.78
N PHE A 80 29.52 11.54 -53.82
CA PHE A 80 30.62 12.51 -54.02
C PHE A 80 31.47 12.78 -52.75
N SER A 81 32.67 13.35 -52.95
CA SER A 81 33.71 13.56 -51.94
C SER A 81 33.76 14.99 -51.36
N SER A 82 34.00 15.12 -50.05
CA SER A 82 34.96 16.10 -49.48
C SER A 82 35.21 15.85 -47.98
N ARG A 83 36.40 16.24 -47.49
CA ARG A 83 36.95 15.99 -46.14
C ARG A 83 37.99 17.09 -45.84
N PRO A 84 38.43 17.30 -44.58
CA PRO A 84 37.68 17.86 -43.45
C PRO A 84 38.34 19.14 -42.90
N ALA A 85 37.75 19.76 -41.86
CA ALA A 85 38.42 20.78 -41.03
C ALA A 85 38.52 20.31 -39.56
N SER A 86 39.62 20.65 -38.90
CA SER A 86 40.02 20.23 -37.55
C SER A 86 39.70 21.29 -36.46
N PRO A 87 39.75 20.95 -35.15
CA PRO A 87 39.09 21.72 -34.10
C PRO A 87 40.00 22.71 -33.34
N PRO A 88 39.42 23.75 -32.69
CA PRO A 88 40.14 24.58 -31.73
C PRO A 88 40.10 23.99 -30.30
N SER A 89 41.08 24.39 -29.48
CA SER A 89 41.27 23.97 -28.09
C SER A 89 41.31 25.20 -27.15
N PRO A 90 41.57 25.10 -25.82
CA PRO A 90 40.64 25.62 -24.80
C PRO A 90 41.00 26.98 -24.19
N VAL A 91 40.00 27.68 -23.61
CA VAL A 91 40.18 28.98 -22.91
C VAL A 91 39.80 28.93 -21.43
N ALA A 92 40.78 29.30 -20.61
CA ALA A 92 40.80 29.91 -19.26
C ALA A 92 39.72 29.63 -18.18
N LYS A 93 40.20 29.44 -16.94
CA LYS A 93 39.42 29.33 -15.69
C LYS A 93 39.01 30.70 -15.13
N GLY A 94 37.75 30.87 -14.73
CA GLY A 94 37.25 32.02 -13.97
C GLY A 94 36.77 31.64 -12.56
N LYS A 95 37.09 32.45 -11.53
CA LYS A 95 36.71 32.20 -10.12
C LYS A 95 35.21 32.46 -9.88
N ARG A 96 34.48 31.48 -9.33
CA ARG A 96 33.15 31.71 -8.74
C ARG A 96 33.27 32.43 -7.39
N ARG A 97 32.62 33.59 -7.25
CA ARG A 97 32.26 34.16 -5.93
C ARG A 97 30.86 33.69 -5.54
N ARG A 98 30.66 33.42 -4.25
CA ARG A 98 29.42 32.96 -3.63
C ARG A 98 28.67 34.19 -3.13
N LEU A 99 27.43 34.42 -3.58
CA LEU A 99 26.55 35.42 -2.97
C LEU A 99 25.62 34.72 -1.97
N THR A 100 25.66 35.19 -0.73
CA THR A 100 24.71 34.85 0.32
C THR A 100 23.78 36.04 0.47
N ILE A 101 22.47 35.85 0.40
CA ILE A 101 21.50 36.89 0.72
C ILE A 101 20.96 36.61 2.13
N VAL A 102 21.24 37.54 3.04
CA VAL A 102 20.59 37.70 4.33
C VAL A 102 19.55 38.79 4.15
N SER A 103 18.38 38.64 4.76
CA SER A 103 17.33 39.65 4.78
C SER A 103 16.94 39.93 6.22
N ASP A 104 17.48 41.01 6.78
CA ASP A 104 17.03 41.56 8.07
C ASP A 104 15.87 42.55 7.87
N GLU A 105 15.15 42.81 8.96
CA GLU A 105 13.94 43.63 9.02
C GLU A 105 14.21 45.14 8.92
N SER A 106 13.21 45.92 8.47
CA SER A 106 12.71 47.09 9.22
C SER A 106 11.49 47.76 8.55
N SER A 107 10.76 48.51 9.36
CA SER A 107 9.40 49.03 9.16
C SER A 107 9.32 50.54 8.92
N THR A 108 8.25 51.01 8.24
CA THR A 108 7.39 52.21 8.48
C THR A 108 6.52 52.40 7.22
N ASP A 109 5.19 52.29 7.22
CA ASP A 109 4.11 53.06 7.90
C ASP A 109 3.72 54.38 7.17
N SER A 110 2.48 54.44 6.65
CA SER A 110 1.61 55.64 6.46
C SER A 110 0.37 55.38 5.55
N THR A 111 -0.81 55.35 6.18
CA THR A 111 -2.09 56.05 5.85
C THR A 111 -2.66 56.22 4.41
N GLU A 112 -4.00 55.99 4.33
CA GLU A 112 -5.03 56.67 3.49
C GLU A 112 -5.02 56.46 1.95
N GLN A 113 -6.11 56.57 1.17
CA GLN A 113 -7.59 56.64 1.37
C GLN A 113 -8.28 56.17 0.05
N GLU A 114 -9.63 56.11 -0.02
CA GLU A 114 -10.39 55.77 -1.25
C GLU A 114 -10.19 56.80 -2.40
N PRO A 115 -10.62 56.46 -3.63
CA PRO A 115 -11.74 57.24 -4.15
C PRO A 115 -12.86 56.42 -4.82
N THR A 116 -14.07 56.99 -4.79
CA THR A 116 -15.28 56.51 -5.49
C THR A 116 -15.67 57.45 -6.64
N SER A 117 -16.75 57.11 -7.37
CA SER A 117 -17.31 57.74 -8.60
C SER A 117 -16.55 57.45 -9.91
N GLY A 118 -17.18 57.21 -11.07
CA GLY A 118 -18.59 56.96 -11.40
C GLY A 118 -19.09 57.80 -12.59
N THR A 119 -19.73 57.18 -13.60
CA THR A 119 -20.85 57.70 -14.45
C THR A 119 -21.11 56.80 -15.69
N LYS A 120 -22.36 56.27 -15.78
CA LYS A 120 -23.33 56.18 -16.93
C LYS A 120 -22.82 56.19 -18.40
N SER A 121 -23.44 55.55 -19.41
CA SER A 121 -24.71 54.77 -19.52
C SER A 121 -24.93 54.21 -20.95
N ASN A 122 -25.84 53.23 -21.08
CA ASN A 122 -26.61 52.83 -22.30
C ASN A 122 -25.83 52.23 -23.49
N SER A 123 -26.37 51.34 -24.33
CA SER A 123 -27.54 50.43 -24.33
C SER A 123 -27.29 49.40 -25.48
N LEU A 124 -27.89 48.21 -25.62
CA LEU A 124 -29.31 47.86 -25.79
C LEU A 124 -29.43 46.32 -25.73
N ALA A 125 -30.61 45.78 -25.44
CA ALA A 125 -30.86 44.34 -25.32
C ALA A 125 -31.67 43.77 -26.50
N ILE A 126 -31.52 42.46 -26.76
CA ILE A 126 -32.56 41.65 -27.41
C ILE A 126 -32.82 40.43 -26.51
N LYS A 127 -34.10 40.17 -26.22
CA LYS A 127 -34.59 39.01 -25.46
C LYS A 127 -34.89 37.84 -26.40
N SER A 128 -34.79 36.62 -25.88
CA SER A 128 -35.69 35.53 -26.25
C SER A 128 -35.85 34.58 -25.06
N GLU A 129 -37.09 34.32 -24.65
CA GLU A 129 -37.44 33.30 -23.67
C GLU A 129 -37.72 31.98 -24.40
N CYS A 130 -37.47 30.83 -23.75
CA CYS A 130 -38.49 29.79 -23.68
C CYS A 130 -38.19 28.81 -22.53
N ALA A 131 -39.24 28.28 -21.92
CA ALA A 131 -39.18 27.18 -20.95
C ALA A 131 -39.62 25.87 -21.61
N LEU A 132 -39.21 24.71 -21.08
CA LEU A 132 -40.11 23.63 -20.64
C LEU A 132 -39.37 22.34 -20.21
N GLN A 133 -40.17 21.43 -19.65
CA GLN A 133 -39.83 20.21 -18.91
C GLN A 133 -39.43 19.01 -19.79
N PRO A 134 -38.82 17.96 -19.21
CA PRO A 134 -38.43 16.75 -19.94
C PRO A 134 -39.61 15.81 -20.22
N LEU A 135 -39.56 15.10 -21.35
CA LEU A 135 -40.46 13.99 -21.68
C LEU A 135 -39.70 12.82 -22.34
N THR A 136 -40.02 11.61 -21.87
CA THR A 136 -39.71 10.29 -22.45
C THR A 136 -40.39 10.11 -23.82
N CYS A 137 -39.91 9.28 -24.76
CA CYS A 137 -40.28 7.86 -24.95
C CYS A 137 -39.70 7.36 -26.33
N MET A 138 -39.73 6.10 -26.81
CA MET A 138 -39.98 4.76 -26.25
C MET A 138 -39.53 3.65 -27.24
N GLY A 139 -39.07 2.50 -26.74
CA GLY A 139 -39.11 1.19 -27.44
C GLY A 139 -37.91 0.79 -28.34
N ASN A 140 -37.61 -0.51 -28.53
CA ASN A 140 -38.19 -1.71 -27.90
C ASN A 140 -37.34 -2.98 -28.14
N ILE A 141 -37.69 -4.11 -27.48
CA ILE A 141 -37.33 -5.52 -27.77
C ILE A 141 -35.91 -6.01 -27.36
N GLN A 142 -35.68 -7.20 -26.78
CA GLN A 142 -36.52 -8.15 -26.01
C GLN A 142 -35.63 -9.25 -25.39
N THR A 143 -35.87 -9.64 -24.13
CA THR A 143 -35.25 -10.83 -23.47
C THR A 143 -36.31 -11.80 -22.97
N ALA A 144 -36.14 -13.09 -23.23
CA ALA A 144 -36.99 -14.19 -22.76
C ALA A 144 -36.24 -15.54 -22.94
N VAL A 145 -36.48 -16.63 -22.20
CA VAL A 145 -37.27 -16.94 -20.97
C VAL A 145 -36.80 -18.34 -20.48
N LEU A 146 -37.13 -18.72 -19.24
CA LEU A 146 -37.52 -20.06 -18.70
C LEU A 146 -37.04 -20.14 -17.23
N SER A 147 -37.77 -20.63 -16.22
CA SER A 147 -39.11 -21.24 -16.07
C SER A 147 -39.46 -21.19 -14.54
N GLU A 148 -40.67 -21.39 -13.98
CA GLU A 148 -41.96 -21.87 -14.49
C GLU A 148 -43.15 -21.49 -13.54
N ASN A 149 -44.35 -21.40 -14.13
CA ASN A 149 -45.70 -21.72 -13.61
C ASN A 149 -46.45 -20.89 -12.53
N MET A 150 -47.73 -20.65 -12.88
CA MET A 150 -48.79 -19.89 -12.20
C MET A 150 -49.73 -20.79 -11.38
N VAL A 151 -50.56 -20.19 -10.51
CA VAL A 151 -52.04 -20.33 -10.59
C VAL A 151 -52.73 -19.01 -10.16
N ASP A 152 -53.83 -18.65 -10.81
CA ASP A 152 -54.62 -17.42 -10.64
C ASP A 152 -55.50 -17.34 -9.36
N ALA A 153 -55.84 -16.11 -8.95
CA ALA A 153 -57.24 -15.65 -8.83
C ALA A 153 -57.35 -14.13 -8.59
N LYS A 154 -58.32 -13.48 -9.28
CA LYS A 154 -58.67 -12.04 -9.15
C LYS A 154 -59.81 -11.85 -8.14
N ALA A 155 -59.95 -10.65 -7.55
CA ALA A 155 -61.15 -9.80 -7.69
C ALA A 155 -61.13 -8.52 -6.81
N HIS A 156 -61.49 -7.37 -7.42
CA HIS A 156 -62.42 -6.31 -6.95
C HIS A 156 -62.32 -5.69 -5.51
N VAL A 157 -62.71 -4.44 -5.22
CA VAL A 157 -63.37 -3.35 -5.99
C VAL A 157 -63.14 -1.98 -5.29
N ASN A 158 -63.43 -0.87 -6.00
CA ASN A 158 -63.67 0.56 -5.61
C ASN A 158 -63.44 1.11 -4.18
N ASN A 159 -63.35 2.42 -3.91
CA ASN A 159 -63.13 3.71 -4.60
C ASN A 159 -63.68 4.81 -3.63
N GLN A 160 -63.42 6.09 -3.89
CA GLN A 160 -64.06 7.31 -3.33
C GLN A 160 -63.55 7.92 -1.99
N SER A 161 -63.07 9.15 -2.13
CA SER A 161 -62.93 10.25 -1.14
C SER A 161 -64.33 10.89 -0.83
N PRO A 162 -64.55 11.92 0.06
CA PRO A 162 -63.74 13.16 0.22
C PRO A 162 -63.69 13.91 1.60
N GLU A 163 -62.83 14.94 1.64
CA GLU A 163 -62.85 16.27 2.31
C GLU A 163 -63.49 16.60 3.71
N SER A 164 -62.63 17.16 4.58
CA SER A 164 -62.75 18.48 5.29
C SER A 164 -63.13 18.65 6.80
N LYS A 165 -62.15 19.25 7.53
CA LYS A 165 -62.20 20.35 8.54
C LYS A 165 -62.91 20.26 9.94
N LYS A 166 -62.10 20.63 10.96
CA LYS A 166 -62.34 21.34 12.26
C LYS A 166 -62.40 20.59 13.63
N ASP A 167 -61.42 20.95 14.46
CA ASP A 167 -61.44 21.29 15.91
C ASP A 167 -62.21 20.47 16.97
N ALA A 168 -61.49 19.78 17.87
CA ALA A 168 -61.67 19.84 19.34
C ALA A 168 -60.58 19.08 20.14
N LYS A 169 -60.32 19.48 21.39
CA LYS A 169 -59.31 18.91 22.31
C LYS A 169 -59.70 17.55 22.90
N THR A 170 -58.75 16.62 23.03
CA THR A 170 -58.60 15.79 24.26
C THR A 170 -57.23 15.10 24.33
N SER A 171 -56.81 14.71 25.54
CA SER A 171 -55.49 14.14 25.84
C SER A 171 -55.29 12.72 25.26
N ARG A 172 -54.05 12.40 24.85
CA ARG A 172 -53.60 11.02 24.66
C ARG A 172 -52.09 10.88 24.89
N LYS A 173 -51.69 9.69 25.34
CA LYS A 173 -50.33 9.31 25.77
C LYS A 173 -49.37 9.27 24.58
N ASN A 174 -48.12 9.66 24.79
CA ASN A 174 -47.05 9.45 23.81
C ASN A 174 -46.73 7.95 23.72
N THR A 175 -47.02 7.34 22.57
CA THR A 175 -46.39 6.09 22.12
C THR A 175 -45.36 6.42 21.05
N SER A 176 -44.11 6.02 21.29
CA SER A 176 -42.97 6.21 20.39
C SER A 176 -43.12 5.44 19.06
N PRO A 177 -42.60 5.97 17.95
CA PRO A 177 -42.64 5.28 16.66
C PRO A 177 -41.68 4.08 16.64
N ILE A 178 -42.10 3.02 15.95
CA ILE A 178 -41.39 1.75 15.80
C ILE A 178 -40.17 1.95 14.90
N HIS A 179 -39.00 1.58 15.39
CA HIS A 179 -37.78 1.52 14.59
C HIS A 179 -37.62 0.09 14.05
N ASN A 180 -37.53 -0.07 12.73
CA ASN A 180 -37.15 -1.37 12.16
C ASN A 180 -35.70 -1.68 12.57
N SER A 181 -35.53 -2.76 13.34
CA SER A 181 -34.24 -3.29 13.78
C SER A 181 -33.77 -4.41 12.86
N ASN A 182 -32.52 -4.33 12.38
CA ASN A 182 -31.87 -5.44 11.67
C ASN A 182 -31.62 -6.61 12.65
N PRO A 183 -31.67 -7.88 12.20
CA PRO A 183 -31.57 -9.06 13.08
C PRO A 183 -30.12 -9.42 13.47
N LEU A 184 -29.34 -8.43 13.92
CA LEU A 184 -27.93 -8.59 14.33
C LEU A 184 -27.62 -8.11 15.77
N ASP A 185 -28.51 -7.34 16.40
CA ASP A 185 -28.28 -6.77 17.75
C ASP A 185 -28.52 -7.74 18.92
N SER A 186 -28.95 -8.99 18.67
CA SER A 186 -29.41 -9.94 19.70
C SER A 186 -28.37 -10.97 20.19
N LEU A 187 -27.12 -10.92 19.71
CA LEU A 187 -26.09 -11.95 19.97
C LEU A 187 -25.16 -11.67 21.17
N SER A 188 -25.45 -10.67 22.00
CA SER A 188 -24.53 -10.15 23.03
C SER A 188 -24.51 -10.90 24.38
N ALA A 189 -25.20 -12.04 24.51
CA ALA A 189 -25.47 -12.68 25.82
C ALA A 189 -24.50 -13.81 26.24
N GLY A 190 -23.53 -14.20 25.40
CA GLY A 190 -22.78 -15.47 25.58
C GLY A 190 -21.40 -15.40 26.28
N VAL A 191 -20.81 -14.22 26.49
CA VAL A 191 -19.41 -14.11 26.97
C VAL A 191 -19.34 -13.44 28.35
N SER A 192 -18.92 -14.20 29.37
CA SER A 192 -18.75 -13.71 30.75
C SER A 192 -17.74 -12.56 30.82
N SER A 193 -18.14 -11.44 31.42
CA SER A 193 -17.63 -10.10 31.13
C SER A 193 -16.47 -9.62 32.01
N ASN A 194 -15.50 -10.48 32.29
CA ASN A 194 -14.24 -10.07 32.94
C ASN A 194 -13.23 -9.54 31.90
N CYS A 195 -13.40 -8.28 31.49
CA CYS A 195 -12.38 -7.54 30.73
C CYS A 195 -11.40 -6.80 31.69
N THR A 196 -10.16 -6.62 31.25
CA THR A 196 -9.10 -5.98 32.03
C THR A 196 -9.29 -4.44 32.07
N SER A 197 -8.81 -3.76 33.11
CA SER A 197 -8.89 -2.30 33.16
C SER A 197 -8.01 -1.65 32.07
N VAL A 198 -8.37 -0.43 31.64
CA VAL A 198 -7.58 0.34 30.66
C VAL A 198 -6.13 0.57 31.12
N ASP A 199 -5.89 0.62 32.43
CA ASP A 199 -4.56 0.80 33.01
C ASP A 199 -3.72 -0.48 32.99
N ALA A 200 -4.36 -1.64 33.14
CA ALA A 200 -3.70 -2.95 33.11
C ALA A 200 -3.59 -3.55 31.69
N PHE A 201 -4.24 -2.94 30.68
CA PHE A 201 -4.16 -3.38 29.28
C PHE A 201 -2.71 -3.44 28.76
N ASN A 202 -2.24 -4.64 28.42
CA ASN A 202 -0.86 -4.86 27.98
C ASN A 202 -0.75 -5.89 26.83
N PRO A 203 -0.81 -5.45 25.57
CA PRO A 203 -0.68 -6.35 24.41
C PRO A 203 0.73 -6.97 24.27
N ALA A 204 1.71 -6.52 25.06
CA ALA A 204 3.04 -7.10 25.12
C ALA A 204 3.16 -8.33 26.05
N SER A 205 2.10 -8.72 26.75
CA SER A 205 2.05 -9.94 27.57
C SER A 205 2.46 -11.18 26.77
N GLU A 206 3.18 -12.11 27.39
CA GLU A 206 3.64 -13.35 26.74
C GLU A 206 2.50 -14.36 26.57
N ASN A 207 1.65 -14.51 27.60
CA ASN A 207 0.51 -15.42 27.61
C ASN A 207 -0.81 -14.71 27.27
N TYR A 208 -0.77 -13.75 26.33
CA TYR A 208 -1.89 -12.86 26.04
C TYR A 208 -3.15 -13.60 25.57
N ASN A 209 -4.23 -13.47 26.35
CA ASN A 209 -5.56 -13.97 26.01
C ASN A 209 -6.38 -12.83 25.36
N PRO A 210 -6.88 -13.02 24.13
CA PRO A 210 -7.50 -11.94 23.37
C PRO A 210 -8.87 -11.49 23.88
N ILE A 211 -9.47 -12.20 24.84
CA ILE A 211 -10.75 -11.83 25.47
C ILE A 211 -10.52 -11.24 26.88
N SER A 212 -9.82 -11.94 27.77
CA SER A 212 -9.66 -11.46 29.16
C SER A 212 -8.70 -10.28 29.30
N ASP A 213 -7.64 -10.25 28.48
CA ASP A 213 -6.57 -9.26 28.59
C ASP A 213 -6.88 -8.00 27.77
N ALA A 214 -7.98 -8.02 27.00
CA ALA A 214 -8.56 -6.86 26.36
C ALA A 214 -9.22 -5.94 27.40
N CYS A 215 -9.24 -4.62 27.12
CA CYS A 215 -9.89 -3.62 27.98
C CYS A 215 -11.25 -3.13 27.45
N TRP A 216 -11.91 -3.98 26.66
CA TRP A 216 -13.27 -3.77 26.16
C TRP A 216 -13.97 -5.12 25.98
N THR A 217 -15.27 -5.11 25.77
CA THR A 217 -16.10 -6.32 25.65
C THR A 217 -16.58 -6.55 24.22
N SER A 218 -17.00 -7.78 23.92
CA SER A 218 -17.56 -8.14 22.61
C SER A 218 -18.72 -7.22 22.22
N GLY A 219 -18.78 -6.83 20.95
CA GLY A 219 -19.80 -5.93 20.40
C GLY A 219 -19.62 -4.45 20.75
N THR A 220 -18.61 -4.08 21.56
CA THR A 220 -18.27 -2.68 21.82
C THR A 220 -17.18 -2.19 20.87
N ASN A 221 -17.17 -0.89 20.58
CA ASN A 221 -16.12 -0.30 19.75
C ASN A 221 -14.78 -0.24 20.51
N VAL A 222 -13.67 -0.51 19.81
CA VAL A 222 -12.31 -0.51 20.34
C VAL A 222 -11.98 0.87 20.94
N PRO A 223 -11.63 0.96 22.24
CA PRO A 223 -11.19 2.21 22.85
C PRO A 223 -9.94 2.74 22.17
N TYR A 224 -9.90 4.03 21.84
CA TYR A 224 -8.72 4.62 21.15
C TYR A 224 -7.47 4.54 22.04
N ILE A 225 -7.62 4.64 23.36
CA ILE A 225 -6.56 4.41 24.35
C ILE A 225 -5.93 3.00 24.26
N ALA A 226 -6.69 1.96 23.89
CA ALA A 226 -6.14 0.62 23.69
C ALA A 226 -5.21 0.58 22.47
N PHE A 227 -5.63 1.23 21.38
CA PHE A 227 -4.78 1.43 20.21
C PHE A 227 -3.54 2.28 20.55
N ALA A 228 -3.69 3.40 21.25
CA ALA A 228 -2.60 4.28 21.68
C ALA A 228 -1.57 3.55 22.58
N LYS A 229 -2.01 2.78 23.58
CA LYS A 229 -1.12 1.95 24.42
C LYS A 229 -0.43 0.84 23.62
N THR A 230 -1.07 0.30 22.58
CA THR A 230 -0.43 -0.62 21.63
C THR A 230 0.69 0.07 20.86
N LEU A 231 0.45 1.27 20.33
CA LEU A 231 1.47 2.07 19.62
C LEU A 231 2.64 2.47 20.55
N GLU A 232 2.37 2.79 21.80
CA GLU A 232 3.40 3.06 22.82
C GLU A 232 4.30 1.84 23.08
N ARG A 233 3.70 0.65 23.28
CA ARG A 233 4.47 -0.59 23.47
C ARG A 233 5.31 -0.93 22.23
N ILE A 234 4.84 -0.59 21.03
CA ILE A 234 5.60 -0.74 19.78
C ILE A 234 6.77 0.26 19.74
N GLU A 235 6.54 1.55 20.02
CA GLU A 235 7.59 2.59 20.05
C GLU A 235 8.69 2.29 21.09
N SER A 236 8.34 1.69 22.24
CA SER A 236 9.31 1.28 23.27
C SER A 236 10.07 -0.02 22.95
N THR A 237 9.72 -0.73 21.86
CA THR A 237 10.28 -2.07 21.55
C THR A 237 11.23 -2.01 20.37
N SER A 238 12.48 -2.45 20.56
CA SER A 238 13.49 -2.51 19.47
C SER A 238 13.43 -3.80 18.62
N SER A 239 12.92 -4.90 19.18
CA SER A 239 12.83 -6.19 18.48
C SER A 239 11.64 -6.23 17.52
N ARG A 240 11.91 -6.29 16.21
CA ARG A 240 10.87 -6.42 15.16
C ARG A 240 9.93 -7.61 15.40
N LEU A 241 10.44 -8.74 15.88
CA LEU A 241 9.61 -9.91 16.17
C LEU A 241 8.67 -9.67 17.37
N LYS A 242 9.13 -8.95 18.41
CA LYS A 242 8.28 -8.56 19.53
C LYS A 242 7.25 -7.50 19.11
N ILE A 243 7.60 -6.53 18.26
CA ILE A 243 6.64 -5.59 17.64
C ILE A 243 5.51 -6.35 16.92
N ILE A 244 5.87 -7.34 16.10
CA ILE A 244 4.89 -8.17 15.38
C ILE A 244 3.97 -8.92 16.35
N SER A 245 4.54 -9.51 17.42
CA SER A 245 3.77 -10.18 18.48
C SER A 245 2.82 -9.23 19.24
N VAL A 246 3.27 -8.04 19.62
CA VAL A 246 2.45 -7.03 20.32
C VAL A 246 1.26 -6.60 19.45
N LEU A 247 1.52 -6.30 18.18
CA LEU A 247 0.47 -5.89 17.25
C LEU A 247 -0.47 -7.05 16.90
N SER A 248 0.05 -8.27 16.80
CA SER A 248 -0.74 -9.48 16.58
C SER A 248 -1.70 -9.74 17.74
N ASN A 249 -1.24 -9.60 18.99
CA ASN A 249 -2.10 -9.70 20.18
C ASN A 249 -3.25 -8.69 20.16
N PHE A 250 -2.96 -7.42 19.84
CA PHE A 250 -4.01 -6.41 19.66
C PHE A 250 -5.00 -6.79 18.54
N PHE A 251 -4.51 -7.21 17.36
CA PHE A 251 -5.37 -7.65 16.25
C PHE A 251 -6.19 -8.90 16.58
N ARG A 252 -5.69 -9.83 17.41
CA ARG A 252 -6.47 -10.99 17.90
C ARG A 252 -7.68 -10.52 18.73
N SER A 253 -7.50 -9.57 19.64
CA SER A 253 -8.62 -8.99 20.39
C SER A 253 -9.61 -8.25 19.50
N VAL A 254 -9.13 -7.41 18.58
CA VAL A 254 -10.02 -6.66 17.68
C VAL A 254 -10.80 -7.61 16.75
N GLY A 255 -10.16 -8.61 16.15
CA GLY A 255 -10.82 -9.57 15.25
C GLY A 255 -11.86 -10.47 15.92
N ILE A 256 -11.80 -10.65 17.25
CA ILE A 256 -12.76 -11.45 18.02
C ILE A 256 -13.87 -10.57 18.62
N LEU A 257 -13.51 -9.43 19.23
CA LEU A 257 -14.45 -8.60 20.01
C LEU A 257 -15.13 -7.49 19.19
N SER A 258 -14.46 -6.99 18.16
CA SER A 258 -14.85 -5.80 17.38
C SER A 258 -14.44 -5.92 15.90
N PRO A 259 -14.82 -7.02 15.20
CA PRO A 259 -14.26 -7.36 13.89
C PRO A 259 -14.44 -6.27 12.82
N HIS A 260 -15.50 -5.47 12.91
CA HIS A 260 -15.79 -4.34 12.01
C HIS A 260 -14.75 -3.21 12.08
N GLU A 261 -13.98 -3.10 13.17
CA GLU A 261 -12.91 -2.11 13.33
C GLU A 261 -11.51 -2.66 12.98
N LEU A 262 -11.36 -3.95 12.64
CA LEU A 262 -10.05 -4.54 12.39
C LEU A 262 -9.34 -3.88 11.19
N ALA A 263 -10.04 -3.66 10.08
CA ALA A 263 -9.48 -2.94 8.92
C ALA A 263 -9.13 -1.48 9.24
N MET A 264 -9.89 -0.82 10.13
CA MET A 264 -9.59 0.54 10.59
C MET A 264 -8.32 0.56 11.45
N CYS A 265 -8.19 -0.38 12.39
CA CYS A 265 -7.00 -0.56 13.22
C CYS A 265 -5.73 -0.83 12.39
N ILE A 266 -5.83 -1.66 11.35
CA ILE A 266 -4.72 -1.96 10.43
C ILE A 266 -4.32 -0.70 9.65
N ASN A 267 -5.29 -0.01 9.04
CA ASN A 267 -5.04 1.25 8.30
C ASN A 267 -4.40 2.31 9.21
N MET A 268 -4.92 2.51 10.43
CA MET A 268 -4.35 3.45 11.39
C MET A 268 -2.95 3.04 11.85
N SER A 269 -2.62 1.75 11.95
CA SER A 269 -1.28 1.27 12.33
C SER A 269 -0.19 1.70 11.33
N ILE A 270 -0.54 1.83 10.05
CA ILE A 270 0.34 2.36 8.99
C ILE A 270 0.07 3.84 8.65
N ASN A 271 -0.78 4.50 9.43
CA ASN A 271 -1.25 5.86 9.23
C ASN A 271 -1.88 6.16 7.86
N ARG A 272 -2.68 5.23 7.34
CA ARG A 272 -3.54 5.43 6.17
C ARG A 272 -5.01 5.54 6.58
N LEU A 273 -5.82 6.10 5.69
CA LEU A 273 -7.28 6.21 5.83
C LEU A 273 -8.03 5.26 4.88
N GLY A 274 -7.32 4.56 4.01
CA GLY A 274 -7.88 3.66 3.01
C GLY A 274 -6.78 3.22 2.03
N PRO A 275 -7.16 2.51 0.96
CA PRO A 275 -6.28 2.22 -0.17
C PRO A 275 -5.69 3.49 -0.81
N SER A 276 -4.43 3.42 -1.25
CA SER A 276 -3.73 4.60 -1.80
C SER A 276 -4.36 5.16 -3.09
N TYR A 277 -5.07 4.34 -3.86
CA TYR A 277 -5.71 4.75 -5.11
C TYR A 277 -6.96 5.61 -4.90
N GLU A 278 -7.52 5.64 -3.69
CA GLU A 278 -8.62 6.56 -3.33
C GLU A 278 -8.13 8.00 -3.11
N GLY A 279 -6.81 8.23 -3.02
CA GLY A 279 -6.23 9.58 -2.91
C GLY A 279 -6.56 10.33 -1.62
N LEU A 280 -7.00 9.65 -0.56
CA LEU A 280 -7.40 10.24 0.72
C LEU A 280 -6.20 10.76 1.51
N GLU A 281 -5.90 12.04 1.35
CA GLU A 281 -4.89 12.77 2.14
C GLU A 281 -5.53 13.66 3.21
N LEU A 282 -4.97 13.65 4.42
CA LEU A 282 -5.39 14.55 5.51
C LEU A 282 -5.23 16.04 5.15
N GLY A 283 -4.17 16.38 4.40
CA GLY A 283 -3.88 17.74 3.95
C GLY A 283 -3.69 18.74 5.10
N ILE A 284 -2.94 18.36 6.15
CA ILE A 284 -2.73 19.17 7.36
C ILE A 284 -1.26 19.54 7.50
N GLY A 285 -0.97 20.84 7.47
CA GLY A 285 0.35 21.38 7.82
C GLY A 285 0.55 21.53 9.33
N GLU A 286 1.81 21.54 9.78
CA GLU A 286 2.15 21.66 11.21
C GLU A 286 1.59 22.93 11.86
N SER A 287 1.46 24.03 11.12
CA SER A 287 0.84 25.29 11.58
C SER A 287 -0.62 25.13 11.99
N ILE A 288 -1.40 24.29 11.29
CA ILE A 288 -2.79 23.98 11.62
C ILE A 288 -2.85 23.21 12.95
N LEU A 289 -1.90 22.29 13.17
CA LEU A 289 -1.81 21.49 14.40
C LEU A 289 -1.32 22.30 15.60
N MET A 290 -0.33 23.16 15.42
CA MET A 290 0.09 24.12 16.46
C MET A 290 -1.06 25.04 16.86
N LYS A 291 -1.82 25.57 15.88
CA LYS A 291 -3.01 26.40 16.14
C LYS A 291 -4.10 25.62 16.88
N ALA A 292 -4.39 24.38 16.47
CA ALA A 292 -5.35 23.52 17.16
C ALA A 292 -4.90 23.21 18.61
N LEU A 293 -3.62 22.92 18.82
CA LEU A 293 -3.04 22.72 20.16
C LEU A 293 -3.15 23.99 21.00
N ALA A 294 -2.74 25.16 20.50
CA ALA A 294 -2.88 26.43 21.22
C ALA A 294 -4.35 26.69 21.64
N MET A 295 -5.29 26.56 20.70
CA MET A 295 -6.73 26.74 20.97
C MET A 295 -7.32 25.71 21.95
N THR A 296 -6.85 24.45 21.93
CA THR A 296 -7.31 23.41 22.86
C THR A 296 -6.66 23.55 24.24
N THR A 297 -5.42 24.04 24.30
CA THR A 297 -4.61 24.06 25.54
C THR A 297 -4.67 25.38 26.29
N GLY A 298 -5.10 26.47 25.64
CA GLY A 298 -4.99 27.83 26.18
C GLY A 298 -3.55 28.35 26.23
N ALA A 299 -2.56 27.60 25.71
CA ALA A 299 -1.19 28.05 25.63
C ALA A 299 -0.98 29.00 24.44
N SER A 300 -0.06 29.97 24.58
CA SER A 300 0.37 30.80 23.46
C SER A 300 1.05 29.96 22.37
N ASN A 301 0.93 30.38 21.11
CA ASN A 301 1.60 29.71 20.00
C ASN A 301 3.12 29.64 20.21
N ASP A 302 3.73 30.66 20.81
CA ASP A 302 5.17 30.69 21.01
C ASP A 302 5.64 29.72 22.11
N ARG A 303 4.80 29.45 23.13
CA ARG A 303 5.04 28.35 24.07
C ARG A 303 4.98 26.99 23.38
N ILE A 304 4.02 26.78 22.47
CA ILE A 304 3.91 25.55 21.69
C ILE A 304 5.13 25.39 20.75
N LYS A 305 5.57 26.45 20.07
CA LYS A 305 6.80 26.45 19.25
C LYS A 305 8.04 26.15 20.08
N ALA A 306 8.22 26.79 21.24
CA ALA A 306 9.37 26.57 22.11
C ALA A 306 9.45 25.12 22.62
N GLU A 307 8.31 24.54 23.04
CA GLU A 307 8.26 23.14 23.46
C GLU A 307 8.46 22.17 22.29
N PHE A 308 8.00 22.52 21.08
CA PHE A 308 8.27 21.74 19.86
C PHE A 308 9.76 21.77 19.46
N LEU A 309 10.44 22.91 19.58
CA LEU A 309 11.89 23.02 19.39
C LEU A 309 12.65 22.18 20.44
N ARG A 310 12.14 22.12 21.68
CA ARG A 310 12.75 21.34 22.78
C ARG A 310 12.56 19.83 22.61
N LEU A 311 11.40 19.38 22.13
CA LEU A 311 11.04 17.96 22.04
C LEU A 311 11.24 17.33 20.65
N GLY A 312 11.27 18.12 19.58
CA GLY A 312 11.38 17.65 18.19
C GLY A 312 10.17 16.88 17.65
N ASP A 313 9.11 16.73 18.45
CA ASP A 313 7.91 15.96 18.14
C ASP A 313 6.65 16.66 18.68
N LEU A 314 5.71 16.97 17.78
CA LEU A 314 4.48 17.67 18.16
C LEU A 314 3.51 16.74 18.90
N GLY A 315 3.63 15.42 18.72
CA GLY A 315 2.93 14.43 19.54
C GLY A 315 3.32 14.51 21.02
N ALA A 316 4.62 14.46 21.31
CA ALA A 316 5.13 14.63 22.67
C ALA A 316 4.73 15.99 23.30
N VAL A 317 4.73 17.09 22.51
CA VAL A 317 4.19 18.39 22.96
C VAL A 317 2.72 18.26 23.33
N ALA A 318 1.91 17.59 22.51
CA ALA A 318 0.47 17.45 22.73
C ALA A 318 0.16 16.70 24.04
N GLU A 319 0.86 15.60 24.31
CA GLU A 319 0.77 14.82 25.56
C GLU A 319 1.25 15.61 26.79
N ALA A 320 2.39 16.29 26.69
CA ALA A 320 2.96 17.09 27.79
C ALA A 320 2.11 18.32 28.15
N VAL A 321 1.38 18.90 27.18
CA VAL A 321 0.44 19.99 27.44
C VAL A 321 -0.96 19.46 27.75
N ARG A 322 -1.34 18.25 27.31
CA ARG A 322 -2.64 17.65 27.65
C ARG A 322 -2.73 17.16 29.08
N SER A 323 -1.71 16.47 29.58
CA SER A 323 -1.59 16.05 30.98
C SER A 323 -1.71 17.18 32.01
N ARG A 324 -1.48 18.44 31.61
CA ARG A 324 -1.56 19.64 32.47
C ARG A 324 -2.92 20.31 32.53
N GLN A 325 -3.89 19.97 31.67
CA GLN A 325 -5.24 20.51 31.75
C GLN A 325 -6.15 19.60 32.57
N GLN A 326 -6.78 20.16 33.60
CA GLN A 326 -7.92 19.56 34.26
C GLN A 326 -9.21 20.12 33.66
N THR A 327 -10.14 19.23 33.26
CA THR A 327 -11.49 19.62 32.84
C THR A 327 -12.48 19.36 33.97
N MET A 328 -13.43 20.28 34.18
CA MET A 328 -14.48 20.14 35.20
C MET A 328 -15.37 18.91 34.96
N PHE A 329 -15.60 18.58 33.69
CA PHE A 329 -16.25 17.34 33.26
C PHE A 329 -15.34 16.58 32.30
N LYS A 330 -15.24 15.26 32.46
CA LYS A 330 -14.50 14.40 31.54
C LYS A 330 -15.43 13.99 30.39
N PRO A 331 -15.10 14.29 29.12
CA PRO A 331 -15.87 13.81 27.97
C PRO A 331 -15.82 12.28 27.84
N LYS A 332 -16.76 11.73 27.07
CA LYS A 332 -16.81 10.30 26.72
C LYS A 332 -15.46 9.86 26.13
N PRO A 333 -14.91 8.67 26.48
CA PRO A 333 -13.67 8.18 25.88
C PRO A 333 -13.79 8.06 24.36
N LEU A 334 -12.69 8.30 23.65
CA LEU A 334 -12.60 8.12 22.21
C LEU A 334 -12.60 6.63 21.84
N THR A 335 -13.17 6.29 20.68
CA THR A 335 -13.05 4.96 20.06
C THR A 335 -12.31 5.05 18.73
N VAL A 336 -11.74 3.93 18.27
CA VAL A 336 -11.05 3.86 16.96
C VAL A 336 -11.99 4.29 15.83
N PHE A 337 -13.22 3.76 15.78
CA PHE A 337 -14.27 4.15 14.83
C PHE A 337 -14.51 5.67 14.79
N GLN A 338 -14.61 6.31 15.96
CA GLN A 338 -14.81 7.76 16.06
C GLN A 338 -13.60 8.54 15.52
N VAL A 339 -12.39 8.18 15.95
CA VAL A 339 -11.16 8.86 15.50
C VAL A 339 -10.96 8.66 14.00
N PHE A 340 -11.04 7.43 13.51
CA PHE A 340 -10.90 7.10 12.09
C PHE A 340 -11.95 7.81 11.22
N GLY A 341 -13.21 7.80 11.63
CA GLY A 341 -14.30 8.54 10.97
C GLY A 341 -14.03 10.04 10.92
N LYS A 342 -13.54 10.65 12.01
CA LYS A 342 -13.16 12.07 12.02
C LYS A 342 -11.90 12.35 11.19
N LEU A 343 -10.94 11.44 11.10
CA LEU A 343 -9.80 11.58 10.20
C LEU A 343 -10.22 11.51 8.72
N LYS A 344 -11.13 10.60 8.34
CA LYS A 344 -11.78 10.57 7.01
C LYS A 344 -12.55 11.88 6.74
N GLU A 345 -13.31 12.40 7.72
CA GLU A 345 -13.99 13.68 7.60
C GLU A 345 -13.00 14.84 7.34
N ILE A 346 -11.87 14.88 8.06
CA ILE A 346 -10.81 15.88 7.87
C ILE A 346 -10.16 15.76 6.47
N ALA A 347 -9.91 14.56 5.98
CA ALA A 347 -9.35 14.36 4.63
C ALA A 347 -10.30 14.91 3.54
N ASN A 348 -11.60 14.61 3.67
CA ASN A 348 -12.63 15.04 2.71
C ASN A 348 -13.00 16.54 2.77
N MET A 349 -12.54 17.31 3.76
CA MET A 349 -12.82 18.74 3.85
C MET A 349 -11.97 19.59 2.88
N SER A 350 -12.63 20.20 1.89
CA SER A 350 -12.07 21.14 0.91
C SER A 350 -12.80 22.50 0.90
N GLY A 351 -12.26 23.48 0.17
CA GLY A 351 -12.85 24.82 -0.01
C GLY A 351 -12.47 25.88 1.05
N HIS A 352 -12.96 27.11 0.83
CA HIS A 352 -12.53 28.35 1.51
C HIS A 352 -12.52 28.28 3.05
N SER A 353 -13.49 27.60 3.66
CA SER A 353 -13.63 27.50 5.12
C SER A 353 -13.11 26.18 5.71
N ALA A 354 -12.45 25.33 4.90
CA ALA A 354 -12.00 24.00 5.33
C ALA A 354 -11.02 24.06 6.51
N GLN A 355 -9.98 24.90 6.45
CA GLN A 355 -8.96 24.95 7.51
C GLN A 355 -9.55 25.25 8.90
N THR A 356 -10.47 26.21 9.00
CA THR A 356 -11.15 26.54 10.27
C THR A 356 -12.02 25.39 10.77
N LYS A 357 -12.69 24.65 9.88
CA LYS A 357 -13.43 23.43 10.24
C LYS A 357 -12.50 22.31 10.72
N LYS A 358 -11.39 22.05 10.01
CA LYS A 358 -10.35 21.09 10.40
C LYS A 358 -9.81 21.40 11.80
N VAL A 359 -9.46 22.66 12.10
CA VAL A 359 -8.99 23.08 13.44
C VAL A 359 -10.02 22.78 14.54
N LYS A 360 -11.29 23.15 14.34
CA LYS A 360 -12.36 22.89 15.33
C LYS A 360 -12.57 21.38 15.56
N LEU A 361 -12.49 20.57 14.51
CA LEU A 361 -12.66 19.13 14.61
C LEU A 361 -11.49 18.47 15.35
N ILE A 362 -10.25 18.86 15.04
CA ILE A 362 -9.05 18.42 15.76
C ILE A 362 -9.11 18.83 17.23
N GLN A 363 -9.55 20.07 17.54
CA GLN A 363 -9.78 20.52 18.91
C GLN A 363 -10.78 19.62 19.65
N SER A 364 -11.90 19.25 19.02
CA SER A 364 -12.90 18.36 19.65
C SER A 364 -12.35 16.98 20.02
N LEU A 365 -11.45 16.43 19.19
CA LEU A 365 -10.75 15.17 19.51
C LEU A 365 -9.73 15.38 20.64
N LEU A 366 -8.91 16.44 20.57
CA LEU A 366 -7.89 16.74 21.57
C LEU A 366 -8.45 17.03 22.98
N VAL A 367 -9.68 17.58 23.09
CA VAL A 367 -10.37 17.73 24.39
C VAL A 367 -10.76 16.37 24.98
N ALA A 368 -11.02 15.36 24.14
CA ALA A 368 -11.41 14.02 24.59
C ALA A 368 -10.24 13.07 24.86
N CYS A 369 -9.04 13.39 24.37
CA CYS A 369 -7.84 12.59 24.57
C CYS A 369 -7.44 12.41 26.05
N ARG A 370 -6.98 11.20 26.38
CA ARG A 370 -6.48 10.76 27.68
C ARG A 370 -5.08 10.18 27.51
N GLU A 371 -4.23 10.34 28.54
CA GLU A 371 -2.88 9.76 28.56
C GLU A 371 -2.12 10.02 27.23
N CYS A 372 -1.63 8.96 26.59
CA CYS A 372 -0.88 9.02 25.33
C CYS A 372 -1.74 9.13 24.05
N GLU A 373 -3.08 9.16 24.13
CA GLU A 373 -3.94 9.34 22.95
C GLU A 373 -3.59 10.64 22.17
N ALA A 374 -3.29 11.73 22.89
CA ALA A 374 -2.95 13.01 22.28
C ALA A 374 -1.66 12.95 21.45
N LYS A 375 -0.68 12.15 21.88
CA LYS A 375 0.60 11.93 21.19
C LYS A 375 0.37 11.27 19.84
N TYR A 376 -0.34 10.15 19.82
CA TYR A 376 -0.56 9.39 18.59
C TYR A 376 -1.58 10.05 17.67
N LEU A 377 -2.60 10.74 18.20
CA LEU A 377 -3.53 11.54 17.39
C LEU A 377 -2.81 12.62 16.59
N ILE A 378 -1.95 13.42 17.23
CA ILE A 378 -1.21 14.48 16.54
C ILE A 378 -0.19 13.90 15.55
N ARG A 379 0.53 12.83 15.92
CA ARG A 379 1.45 12.15 14.99
C ARG A 379 0.72 11.55 13.78
N SER A 380 -0.48 11.02 13.96
CA SER A 380 -1.35 10.59 12.85
C SER A 380 -1.73 11.75 11.95
N LEU A 381 -2.19 12.86 12.53
CA LEU A 381 -2.55 14.09 11.81
C LEU A 381 -1.35 14.74 11.07
N GLN A 382 -0.12 14.57 11.57
CA GLN A 382 1.13 14.98 10.91
C GLN A 382 1.53 14.07 9.72
N GLY A 383 0.83 12.96 9.48
CA GLY A 383 1.21 11.97 8.48
C GLY A 383 2.38 11.07 8.90
N LYS A 384 2.85 11.13 10.17
CA LYS A 384 4.10 10.49 10.62
C LYS A 384 3.99 9.94 12.04
N LEU A 385 3.67 8.65 12.18
CA LEU A 385 3.57 7.98 13.50
C LEU A 385 4.91 7.85 14.27
N ARG A 386 6.05 7.77 13.58
CA ARG A 386 7.40 7.67 14.18
C ARG A 386 7.63 6.49 15.15
N ILE A 387 6.82 5.44 15.09
CA ILE A 387 6.87 4.27 16.01
C ILE A 387 7.77 3.10 15.56
N GLY A 388 8.53 3.23 14.46
CA GLY A 388 9.37 2.15 13.93
C GLY A 388 8.64 0.98 13.24
N LEU A 389 7.30 1.00 13.19
CA LEU A 389 6.47 0.01 12.51
C LEU A 389 6.45 0.24 10.98
N ALA A 390 6.51 -0.85 10.21
CA ALA A 390 6.44 -0.83 8.74
C ALA A 390 5.35 -1.79 8.22
N GLU A 391 4.82 -1.50 7.02
CA GLU A 391 3.73 -2.26 6.34
C GLU A 391 3.93 -3.78 6.38
N GLN A 392 5.16 -4.25 6.11
CA GLN A 392 5.52 -5.67 6.15
C GLN A 392 5.43 -6.32 7.54
N SER A 393 5.61 -5.54 8.62
CA SER A 393 5.42 -6.03 9.98
C SER A 393 3.94 -6.04 10.38
N VAL A 394 3.12 -5.14 9.81
CA VAL A 394 1.66 -5.14 9.99
C VAL A 394 1.02 -6.34 9.29
N LEU A 395 1.44 -6.66 8.06
CA LEU A 395 1.02 -7.88 7.35
C LEU A 395 1.43 -9.15 8.10
N ALA A 396 2.65 -9.20 8.63
CA ALA A 396 3.10 -10.31 9.47
C ALA A 396 2.29 -10.44 10.77
N ALA A 397 1.94 -9.32 11.42
CA ALA A 397 1.11 -9.32 12.62
C ALA A 397 -0.32 -9.77 12.36
N LEU A 398 -0.91 -9.38 11.22
CA LEU A 398 -2.21 -9.84 10.76
C LEU A 398 -2.20 -11.34 10.44
N GLY A 399 -1.22 -11.80 9.67
CA GLY A 399 -1.02 -13.22 9.37
C GLY A 399 -0.83 -14.06 10.65
N GLN A 400 -0.03 -13.57 11.60
CA GLN A 400 0.10 -14.21 12.91
C GLN A 400 -1.21 -14.20 13.70
N ALA A 401 -1.99 -13.11 13.66
CA ALA A 401 -3.26 -13.02 14.38
C ALA A 401 -4.28 -14.06 13.88
N VAL A 402 -4.47 -14.15 12.56
CA VAL A 402 -5.41 -15.13 11.96
C VAL A 402 -4.89 -16.57 12.01
N ALA A 403 -3.57 -16.77 12.08
CA ALA A 403 -3.00 -18.09 12.35
C ALA A 403 -3.28 -18.52 13.80
N THR A 404 -3.06 -17.64 14.77
CA THR A 404 -3.14 -17.96 16.21
C THR A 404 -4.59 -18.02 16.69
N SER A 405 -5.45 -17.13 16.19
CA SER A 405 -6.88 -17.09 16.51
C SER A 405 -7.66 -17.11 15.19
N PRO A 406 -8.06 -18.28 14.68
CA PRO A 406 -8.76 -18.39 13.39
C PRO A 406 -10.14 -17.71 13.43
N PHE A 407 -10.22 -16.45 12.97
CA PHE A 407 -11.41 -15.61 13.16
C PHE A 407 -12.68 -16.22 12.56
N HIS A 408 -12.62 -16.76 11.34
CA HIS A 408 -13.75 -17.46 10.71
C HIS A 408 -14.29 -18.61 11.56
N SER A 409 -13.41 -19.45 12.14
CA SER A 409 -13.79 -20.57 13.00
C SER A 409 -14.39 -20.07 14.33
N ILE A 410 -13.78 -19.05 14.94
CA ILE A 410 -14.27 -18.42 16.18
C ILE A 410 -15.67 -17.81 15.97
N ARG A 411 -15.87 -17.09 14.85
CA ARG A 411 -17.15 -16.49 14.46
C ARG A 411 -18.22 -17.55 14.23
N SER A 412 -17.88 -18.65 13.55
CA SER A 412 -18.77 -19.80 13.36
C SER A 412 -19.22 -20.38 14.70
N VAL A 413 -18.30 -20.64 15.64
CA VAL A 413 -18.64 -21.14 16.99
C VAL A 413 -19.50 -20.15 17.78
N LEU A 414 -19.16 -18.86 17.76
CA LEU A 414 -19.96 -17.81 18.42
C LEU A 414 -21.36 -17.64 17.83
N SER A 415 -21.55 -17.93 16.54
CA SER A 415 -22.87 -17.93 15.89
C SER A 415 -23.69 -19.21 16.14
N SER A 416 -23.07 -20.24 16.71
CA SER A 416 -23.71 -21.54 16.96
C SER A 416 -24.38 -21.59 18.34
N ALA A 417 -25.48 -22.33 18.45
CA ALA A 417 -26.25 -22.47 19.70
C ALA A 417 -25.49 -23.16 20.86
N ALA A 418 -24.32 -23.76 20.60
CA ALA A 418 -23.46 -24.41 21.58
C ALA A 418 -22.34 -23.49 22.12
N GLY A 419 -22.43 -22.17 21.87
CA GLY A 419 -21.34 -21.18 21.90
C GLY A 419 -20.53 -21.04 23.19
N ALA A 420 -19.63 -22.00 23.45
CA ALA A 420 -18.49 -21.86 24.35
C ALA A 420 -17.19 -21.91 23.53
N LEU A 421 -16.37 -20.86 23.62
CA LEU A 421 -15.05 -20.84 22.97
C LEU A 421 -14.05 -21.67 23.77
N SER A 422 -13.42 -22.66 23.12
CA SER A 422 -12.33 -23.42 23.75
C SER A 422 -11.04 -22.57 23.80
N PRO A 423 -10.20 -22.73 24.85
CA PRO A 423 -8.90 -22.06 24.92
C PRO A 423 -8.00 -22.37 23.71
N ASP A 424 -8.11 -23.58 23.18
CA ASP A 424 -7.37 -24.07 22.00
C ASP A 424 -7.76 -23.35 20.70
N LEU A 425 -9.00 -22.86 20.59
CA LEU A 425 -9.45 -22.08 19.44
C LEU A 425 -9.02 -20.61 19.53
N LEU A 426 -8.87 -20.08 20.75
CA LEU A 426 -8.30 -18.75 21.00
C LEU A 426 -6.79 -18.71 20.75
N ASP A 427 -6.10 -19.85 20.84
CA ASP A 427 -4.67 -19.98 20.61
C ASP A 427 -4.29 -21.34 20.01
N ALA A 428 -4.48 -21.44 18.69
CA ALA A 428 -4.18 -22.62 17.89
C ALA A 428 -2.68 -22.98 17.84
N SER A 429 -1.79 -22.21 18.46
CA SER A 429 -0.38 -22.60 18.62
C SER A 429 -0.19 -23.71 19.65
N LYS A 430 -1.13 -23.85 20.60
CA LYS A 430 -1.08 -24.83 21.70
C LYS A 430 -1.46 -26.25 21.29
N THR A 431 -2.11 -26.42 20.14
CA THR A 431 -2.64 -27.71 19.66
C THR A 431 -1.65 -28.50 18.80
N CYS A 432 -0.48 -27.94 18.46
CA CYS A 432 0.49 -28.55 17.56
C CYS A 432 1.94 -28.38 18.05
N SER A 433 2.87 -29.15 17.47
CA SER A 433 4.29 -29.03 17.81
C SER A 433 4.89 -27.71 17.32
N SER A 434 5.96 -27.23 17.96
CA SER A 434 6.63 -25.96 17.61
C SER A 434 7.00 -25.87 16.12
N ASP A 435 7.45 -26.96 15.50
CA ASP A 435 7.84 -26.97 14.09
C ASP A 435 6.63 -26.95 13.15
N ALA A 436 5.56 -27.70 13.48
CA ALA A 436 4.31 -27.68 12.73
C ALA A 436 3.61 -26.31 12.83
N TRP A 437 3.59 -25.73 14.03
CA TRP A 437 3.12 -24.38 14.27
C TRP A 437 3.88 -23.36 13.43
N LYS A 438 5.22 -23.42 13.44
CA LYS A 438 6.06 -22.52 12.65
C LYS A 438 5.80 -22.64 11.15
N ALA A 439 5.71 -23.86 10.62
CA ALA A 439 5.42 -24.07 9.20
C ALA A 439 4.04 -23.51 8.79
N ARG A 440 3.01 -23.72 9.64
CA ARG A 440 1.67 -23.14 9.42
C ARG A 440 1.68 -21.61 9.50
N LEU A 441 2.36 -21.05 10.50
CA LEU A 441 2.48 -19.60 10.68
C LEU A 441 3.17 -18.93 9.48
N ASP A 442 4.32 -19.46 9.05
CA ASP A 442 5.06 -18.94 7.90
C ASP A 442 4.19 -19.01 6.61
N THR A 443 3.43 -20.11 6.41
CA THR A 443 2.50 -20.28 5.29
C THR A 443 1.36 -19.24 5.30
N VAL A 444 0.69 -19.07 6.45
CA VAL A 444 -0.44 -18.12 6.59
C VAL A 444 0.03 -16.68 6.44
N VAL A 445 1.19 -16.33 7.01
CA VAL A 445 1.79 -15.00 6.84
C VAL A 445 2.11 -14.72 5.38
N GLU A 446 2.60 -15.70 4.62
CA GLU A 446 2.88 -15.51 3.21
C GLU A 446 1.59 -15.37 2.36
N ARG A 447 0.55 -16.16 2.63
CA ARG A 447 -0.78 -16.01 1.99
C ARG A 447 -1.36 -14.60 2.18
N VAL A 448 -1.30 -14.06 3.41
CA VAL A 448 -1.77 -12.69 3.70
C VAL A 448 -0.95 -11.62 2.97
N LYS A 449 0.37 -11.79 2.86
CA LYS A 449 1.21 -10.87 2.06
C LYS A 449 0.92 -10.97 0.56
N GLN A 450 0.78 -12.19 0.02
CA GLN A 450 0.49 -12.42 -1.40
C GLN A 450 -0.84 -11.77 -1.79
N ALA A 451 -1.88 -11.99 -0.98
CA ALA A 451 -3.18 -11.32 -1.13
C ALA A 451 -3.03 -9.79 -1.12
N TYR A 452 -2.26 -9.21 -0.20
CA TYR A 452 -2.02 -7.76 -0.17
C TYR A 452 -1.16 -7.25 -1.34
N CYS A 453 -0.26 -8.06 -1.88
CA CYS A 453 0.51 -7.70 -3.07
C CYS A 453 -0.36 -7.65 -4.33
N GLN A 454 -1.35 -8.55 -4.45
CA GLN A 454 -2.28 -8.61 -5.59
C GLN A 454 -3.46 -7.64 -5.45
N CYS A 455 -3.97 -7.48 -4.23
CA CYS A 455 -5.11 -6.61 -3.87
C CYS A 455 -4.74 -5.81 -2.60
N PRO A 456 -4.10 -4.62 -2.72
CA PRO A 456 -3.62 -3.83 -1.59
C PRO A 456 -4.73 -3.07 -0.84
N ASN A 457 -5.85 -3.73 -0.58
CA ASN A 457 -7.02 -3.22 0.12
C ASN A 457 -7.28 -4.04 1.41
N TYR A 458 -7.06 -3.43 2.57
CA TYR A 458 -7.21 -4.10 3.85
C TYR A 458 -8.66 -4.43 4.22
N GLU A 459 -9.64 -3.70 3.70
CA GLU A 459 -11.06 -3.95 3.99
C GLU A 459 -11.48 -5.28 3.34
N ARG A 460 -11.18 -5.48 2.05
CA ARG A 460 -11.40 -6.75 1.32
C ARG A 460 -10.65 -7.94 1.92
N ILE A 461 -9.39 -7.74 2.32
CA ILE A 461 -8.59 -8.81 2.94
C ILE A 461 -9.16 -9.21 4.30
N VAL A 462 -9.51 -8.23 5.15
CA VAL A 462 -10.09 -8.51 6.46
C VAL A 462 -11.43 -9.23 6.32
N GLU A 463 -12.29 -8.81 5.39
CA GLU A 463 -13.55 -9.49 5.08
C GLU A 463 -13.34 -10.98 4.75
N SER A 464 -12.47 -11.29 3.78
CA SER A 464 -12.18 -12.70 3.43
C SER A 464 -11.54 -13.49 4.59
N LEU A 465 -10.67 -12.89 5.38
CA LEU A 465 -10.07 -13.53 6.56
C LEU A 465 -11.07 -13.79 7.71
N LEU A 466 -12.11 -12.96 7.83
CA LEU A 466 -13.19 -13.09 8.81
C LEU A 466 -14.28 -14.10 8.38
N GLU A 467 -14.41 -14.38 7.08
CA GLU A 467 -15.45 -15.25 6.51
C GLU A 467 -14.91 -16.60 6.04
N ASP A 468 -13.92 -16.61 5.15
CA ASP A 468 -13.37 -17.84 4.56
C ASP A 468 -12.12 -18.34 5.30
N GLY A 469 -11.38 -17.42 5.91
CA GLY A 469 -10.11 -17.69 6.59
C GLY A 469 -8.86 -17.53 5.72
N PRO A 470 -7.67 -17.81 6.28
CA PRO A 470 -6.40 -17.52 5.62
C PRO A 470 -6.04 -18.42 4.44
N ASP A 471 -6.67 -19.59 4.32
CA ASP A 471 -6.27 -20.60 3.34
C ASP A 471 -6.82 -20.30 1.93
N THR A 472 -7.98 -19.64 1.88
CA THR A 472 -8.75 -19.29 0.67
C THR A 472 -8.70 -17.80 0.34
N VAL A 473 -8.00 -16.97 1.13
CA VAL A 473 -7.91 -15.49 0.95
C VAL A 473 -7.51 -15.06 -0.47
N HIS A 474 -6.70 -15.87 -1.15
CA HIS A 474 -6.26 -15.65 -2.54
C HIS A 474 -7.40 -15.72 -3.57
N LEU A 475 -8.53 -16.36 -3.26
CA LEU A 475 -9.69 -16.46 -4.14
C LEU A 475 -10.49 -15.14 -4.20
N ARG A 476 -10.65 -14.44 -3.07
CA ARG A 476 -11.33 -13.12 -3.02
C ARG A 476 -10.38 -11.94 -3.24
N CYS A 477 -9.11 -12.09 -2.89
CA CYS A 477 -8.08 -11.04 -2.94
C CYS A 477 -7.04 -11.29 -4.04
N CYS A 478 -7.53 -11.72 -5.22
CA CYS A 478 -6.75 -11.89 -6.43
C CYS A 478 -6.50 -10.55 -7.16
N ILE A 479 -5.65 -10.58 -8.19
CA ILE A 479 -5.45 -9.47 -9.12
C ILE A 479 -6.76 -9.16 -9.87
N THR A 480 -7.11 -7.88 -10.01
CA THR A 480 -8.32 -7.44 -10.70
C THR A 480 -8.04 -6.13 -11.47
N PRO A 481 -8.37 -6.00 -12.77
CA PRO A 481 -8.36 -4.71 -13.46
C PRO A 481 -9.12 -3.64 -12.68
N GLY A 482 -8.60 -2.42 -12.64
CA GLY A 482 -9.13 -1.33 -11.78
C GLY A 482 -8.67 -1.36 -10.31
N VAL A 483 -7.97 -2.40 -9.84
CA VAL A 483 -7.30 -2.40 -8.52
C VAL A 483 -5.78 -2.52 -8.73
N PRO A 484 -4.96 -1.50 -8.41
CA PRO A 484 -3.52 -1.57 -8.61
C PRO A 484 -2.87 -2.63 -7.73
N LEU A 485 -1.82 -3.27 -8.24
CA LEU A 485 -1.02 -4.25 -7.50
C LEU A 485 0.35 -3.69 -7.10
N LYS A 486 0.96 -4.29 -6.07
CA LYS A 486 2.30 -3.90 -5.61
C LYS A 486 3.33 -4.18 -6.72
N PRO A 487 4.07 -3.17 -7.20
CA PRO A 487 5.02 -3.36 -8.29
C PRO A 487 6.24 -4.17 -7.86
N MET A 488 6.73 -5.04 -8.76
CA MET A 488 8.02 -5.69 -8.58
C MET A 488 9.15 -4.65 -8.49
N LEU A 489 10.00 -4.77 -7.47
CA LEU A 489 11.10 -3.84 -7.19
C LEU A 489 12.46 -4.44 -7.57
N ALA A 490 13.40 -3.58 -7.97
CA ALA A 490 14.78 -3.97 -8.25
C ALA A 490 15.67 -3.86 -7.00
N HIS A 491 16.62 -4.79 -6.87
CA HIS A 491 17.72 -4.69 -5.91
C HIS A 491 18.89 -3.94 -6.55
N PRO A 492 19.51 -2.94 -5.90
CA PRO A 492 20.72 -2.31 -6.42
C PRO A 492 21.84 -3.35 -6.54
N THR A 493 22.62 -3.29 -7.62
CA THR A 493 23.83 -4.11 -7.80
C THR A 493 24.96 -3.21 -8.28
N HIS A 494 26.18 -3.49 -7.84
CA HIS A 494 27.34 -2.62 -8.03
C HIS A 494 28.29 -3.10 -9.14
N GLY A 495 27.95 -4.18 -9.85
CA GLY A 495 28.69 -4.64 -11.02
C GLY A 495 28.13 -5.92 -11.63
N ILE A 496 28.53 -6.19 -12.88
CA ILE A 496 28.05 -7.33 -13.69
C ILE A 496 28.33 -8.67 -12.98
N THR A 497 29.47 -8.81 -12.29
CA THR A 497 29.82 -10.02 -11.52
C THR A 497 28.82 -10.32 -10.39
N GLU A 498 28.21 -9.29 -9.79
CA GLU A 498 27.16 -9.48 -8.77
C GLU A 498 25.87 -10.02 -9.41
N VAL A 499 25.50 -9.49 -10.58
CA VAL A 499 24.35 -9.96 -11.37
C VAL A 499 24.54 -11.42 -11.79
N LEU A 500 25.70 -11.75 -12.36
CA LEU A 500 26.06 -13.13 -12.74
C LEU A 500 26.07 -14.07 -11.53
N LYS A 501 26.60 -13.64 -10.38
CA LYS A 501 26.57 -14.43 -9.14
C LYS A 501 25.15 -14.63 -8.60
N ARG A 502 24.25 -13.66 -8.80
CA ARG A 502 22.86 -13.71 -8.31
C ARG A 502 21.98 -14.62 -9.15
N PHE A 503 22.15 -14.61 -10.48
CA PHE A 503 21.38 -15.47 -11.39
C PHE A 503 22.02 -16.84 -11.64
N ASP A 504 23.34 -16.95 -11.44
CA ASP A 504 24.13 -18.17 -11.64
C ASP A 504 23.87 -18.80 -13.03
N GLN A 505 23.28 -19.99 -13.12
CA GLN A 505 22.97 -20.67 -14.37
C GLN A 505 21.61 -20.25 -14.99
N SER A 506 20.90 -19.30 -14.38
CA SER A 506 19.59 -18.85 -14.86
C SER A 506 19.74 -17.89 -16.04
N THR A 507 19.02 -18.15 -17.15
CA THR A 507 18.93 -17.20 -18.26
C THR A 507 18.18 -15.94 -17.82
N PHE A 508 18.77 -14.76 -18.03
CA PHE A 508 18.16 -13.45 -17.76
C PHE A 508 18.18 -12.56 -19.00
N THR A 509 17.38 -11.49 -19.00
CA THR A 509 17.42 -10.42 -20.01
C THR A 509 18.03 -9.15 -19.44
N CYS A 510 18.47 -8.25 -20.33
CA CYS A 510 18.89 -6.89 -19.99
C CYS A 510 17.98 -5.89 -20.69
N GLU A 511 17.34 -5.01 -19.94
CA GLU A 511 16.45 -3.97 -20.47
C GLU A 511 16.97 -2.58 -20.08
N TYR A 512 16.62 -1.57 -20.88
CA TYR A 512 16.96 -0.19 -20.58
C TYR A 512 16.16 0.26 -19.35
N LYS A 513 16.86 0.69 -18.29
CA LYS A 513 16.21 1.34 -17.16
C LYS A 513 15.94 2.81 -17.50
N TYR A 514 14.78 3.06 -18.10
CA TYR A 514 14.31 4.40 -18.45
C TYR A 514 14.24 5.33 -17.22
N ASP A 515 14.27 6.64 -17.49
CA ASP A 515 14.22 7.74 -16.51
C ASP A 515 12.90 8.50 -16.66
N GLY A 516 11.84 7.97 -16.05
CA GLY A 516 10.49 8.51 -16.16
C GLY A 516 9.67 8.33 -14.90
N GLU A 517 8.37 8.17 -15.06
CA GLU A 517 7.46 7.74 -14.00
C GLU A 517 6.87 6.37 -14.33
N ARG A 518 6.99 5.41 -13.41
CA ARG A 518 6.34 4.11 -13.57
C ARG A 518 4.82 4.25 -13.59
N ALA A 519 4.22 3.77 -14.67
CA ALA A 519 2.79 3.78 -14.94
C ALA A 519 2.29 2.33 -15.07
N GLN A 520 1.49 1.90 -14.10
CA GLN A 520 0.78 0.63 -14.15
C GLN A 520 -0.59 0.88 -14.79
N ILE A 521 -0.77 0.45 -16.04
CA ILE A 521 -1.93 0.79 -16.86
C ILE A 521 -2.91 -0.39 -16.85
N HIS A 522 -4.13 -0.16 -16.37
CA HIS A 522 -5.21 -1.14 -16.32
C HIS A 522 -6.23 -0.79 -17.40
N LEU A 523 -6.50 -1.74 -18.30
CA LEU A 523 -7.67 -1.72 -19.20
C LEU A 523 -8.74 -2.64 -18.61
N LEU A 524 -9.94 -2.10 -18.41
CA LEU A 524 -11.09 -2.83 -17.91
C LEU A 524 -11.99 -3.33 -19.06
N PRO A 525 -12.86 -4.33 -18.83
CA PRO A 525 -13.77 -4.87 -19.85
C PRO A 525 -14.76 -3.87 -20.46
N ASP A 526 -15.01 -2.73 -19.80
CA ASP A 526 -15.81 -1.62 -20.30
C ASP A 526 -15.02 -0.62 -21.18
N ALA A 527 -13.79 -1.00 -21.54
CA ALA A 527 -12.77 -0.19 -22.22
C ALA A 527 -12.30 1.07 -21.46
N SER A 528 -12.64 1.21 -20.17
CA SER A 528 -12.05 2.26 -19.33
C SER A 528 -10.57 1.97 -19.03
N VAL A 529 -9.78 3.03 -18.93
CA VAL A 529 -8.33 2.96 -18.70
C VAL A 529 -7.97 3.71 -17.43
N HIS A 530 -7.41 2.99 -16.46
CA HIS A 530 -6.87 3.54 -15.23
C HIS A 530 -5.33 3.46 -15.23
N ILE A 531 -4.67 4.44 -14.64
CA ILE A 531 -3.20 4.56 -14.62
C ILE A 531 -2.75 4.80 -13.19
N TYR A 532 -2.01 3.85 -12.61
CA TYR A 532 -1.56 3.93 -11.23
C TYR A 532 -0.05 4.18 -11.11
N SER A 533 0.33 4.96 -10.09
CA SER A 533 1.71 5.24 -9.76
C SER A 533 2.40 4.03 -9.11
N ARG A 534 3.74 4.08 -9.02
CA ARG A 534 4.56 3.13 -8.23
C ARG A 534 4.06 2.96 -6.77
N ASN A 535 3.37 3.95 -6.20
CA ASN A 535 2.84 3.94 -4.84
C ASN A 535 1.31 3.65 -4.80
N GLN A 536 0.75 3.13 -5.89
CA GLN A 536 -0.68 2.82 -6.04
C GLN A 536 -1.57 4.08 -5.98
N GLU A 537 -1.05 5.27 -6.28
CA GLU A 537 -1.85 6.50 -6.40
C GLU A 537 -2.52 6.54 -7.79
N ASP A 538 -3.76 7.00 -7.88
CA ASP A 538 -4.43 7.18 -9.18
C ASP A 538 -3.88 8.41 -9.91
N ASN A 539 -3.24 8.15 -11.06
CA ASN A 539 -2.66 9.12 -11.99
C ASN A 539 -3.49 9.24 -13.29
N THR A 540 -4.70 8.67 -13.36
CA THR A 540 -5.52 8.65 -14.58
C THR A 540 -5.84 10.07 -15.08
N SER A 541 -6.15 11.01 -14.17
CA SER A 541 -6.40 12.43 -14.52
C SER A 541 -5.12 13.24 -14.78
N LYS A 542 -3.93 12.68 -14.55
CA LYS A 542 -2.62 13.28 -14.90
C LYS A 542 -2.23 13.00 -16.37
N TYR A 543 -2.72 11.90 -16.92
CA TYR A 543 -2.33 11.37 -18.24
C TYR A 543 -3.54 11.14 -19.17
N PRO A 544 -4.33 12.18 -19.49
CA PRO A 544 -5.45 12.08 -20.43
C PRO A 544 -5.00 11.65 -21.83
N ASP A 545 -3.80 12.04 -22.24
CA ASP A 545 -3.16 11.66 -23.51
C ASP A 545 -2.83 10.16 -23.59
N ILE A 546 -2.58 9.51 -22.45
CA ILE A 546 -2.42 8.05 -22.39
C ILE A 546 -3.79 7.36 -22.46
N SER A 547 -4.72 7.74 -21.58
CA SER A 547 -6.00 7.03 -21.39
C SER A 547 -6.98 7.25 -22.54
N LYS A 548 -7.14 8.48 -23.05
CA LYS A 548 -8.12 8.81 -24.09
C LYS A 548 -7.62 8.57 -25.52
N SER A 549 -6.31 8.73 -25.77
CA SER A 549 -5.76 8.72 -27.13
C SER A 549 -4.77 7.60 -27.40
N LEU A 550 -3.72 7.45 -26.59
CA LEU A 550 -2.67 6.46 -26.84
C LEU A 550 -3.21 5.02 -26.74
N MET A 551 -3.85 4.67 -25.61
CA MET A 551 -4.39 3.32 -25.41
C MET A 551 -5.48 2.97 -26.42
N VAL A 552 -6.38 3.91 -26.72
CA VAL A 552 -7.41 3.73 -27.77
C VAL A 552 -6.78 3.46 -29.14
N SER A 553 -5.66 4.11 -29.47
CA SER A 553 -4.94 3.88 -30.72
C SER A 553 -4.22 2.53 -30.74
N VAL A 554 -3.59 2.15 -29.63
CA VAL A 554 -2.92 0.84 -29.46
C VAL A 554 -3.92 -0.31 -29.59
N LEU A 555 -5.07 -0.22 -28.92
CA LEU A 555 -6.07 -1.30 -28.90
C LEU A 555 -6.75 -1.55 -30.26
N ARG A 556 -6.79 -0.57 -31.17
CA ARG A 556 -7.23 -0.78 -32.56
C ARG A 556 -6.25 -1.63 -33.37
N GLY A 557 -4.96 -1.59 -33.02
CA GLY A 557 -3.90 -2.36 -33.68
C GLY A 557 -3.56 -3.68 -32.97
N ALA A 558 -3.77 -3.75 -31.66
CA ALA A 558 -3.46 -4.91 -30.84
C ALA A 558 -4.36 -6.10 -31.19
N LYS A 559 -3.74 -7.25 -31.43
CA LYS A 559 -4.41 -8.52 -31.67
C LYS A 559 -3.70 -9.63 -30.92
N VAL A 560 -4.47 -10.53 -30.31
CA VAL A 560 -3.93 -11.74 -29.71
C VAL A 560 -3.70 -12.74 -30.84
N ASN A 561 -2.44 -13.11 -31.09
CA ASN A 561 -2.10 -14.10 -32.12
C ASN A 561 -2.45 -15.53 -31.65
N GLU A 562 -2.52 -16.50 -32.56
CA GLU A 562 -2.98 -17.86 -32.20
C GLU A 562 -2.08 -18.54 -31.14
N THR A 563 -0.78 -18.24 -31.12
CA THR A 563 0.15 -18.75 -30.08
C THR A 563 -0.17 -18.16 -28.71
N ALA A 564 -0.48 -16.86 -28.64
CA ALA A 564 -0.94 -16.21 -27.43
C ALA A 564 -2.33 -16.72 -27.00
N CYS A 565 -3.26 -16.95 -27.94
CA CYS A 565 -4.55 -17.59 -27.68
C CYS A 565 -4.37 -18.99 -27.09
N GLN A 566 -3.51 -19.83 -27.66
CA GLN A 566 -3.19 -21.15 -27.12
C GLN A 566 -2.64 -21.04 -25.70
N LEU A 567 -1.68 -20.15 -25.45
CA LEU A 567 -1.08 -19.98 -24.13
C LEU A 567 -2.09 -19.46 -23.10
N LEU A 568 -3.04 -18.60 -23.49
CA LEU A 568 -4.14 -18.19 -22.62
C LEU A 568 -5.11 -19.35 -22.31
N ARG A 569 -5.47 -20.18 -23.30
CA ARG A 569 -6.27 -21.41 -23.09
C ARG A 569 -5.57 -22.39 -22.14
N GLU A 570 -4.25 -22.58 -22.27
CA GLU A 570 -3.44 -23.39 -21.33
C GLU A 570 -3.49 -22.87 -19.88
N LEU A 571 -3.75 -21.57 -19.70
CA LEU A 571 -3.85 -20.90 -18.40
C LEU A 571 -5.30 -20.73 -17.90
N GLY A 572 -6.27 -21.39 -18.55
CA GLY A 572 -7.66 -21.39 -18.13
C GLY A 572 -8.49 -20.19 -18.61
N ALA A 573 -8.06 -19.50 -19.66
CA ALA A 573 -8.92 -18.55 -20.36
C ALA A 573 -10.14 -19.26 -20.97
N ASP A 574 -11.26 -18.54 -21.11
CA ASP A 574 -12.45 -19.06 -21.78
C ASP A 574 -12.15 -19.46 -23.23
N ALA A 575 -12.69 -20.60 -23.67
CA ALA A 575 -12.63 -21.06 -25.05
C ALA A 575 -13.31 -20.08 -26.04
N SER A 576 -14.21 -19.21 -25.54
CA SER A 576 -14.87 -18.15 -26.32
C SER A 576 -14.01 -16.90 -26.59
N LEU A 577 -12.74 -16.86 -26.12
CA LEU A 577 -11.88 -15.68 -26.27
C LEU A 577 -11.75 -15.21 -27.74
N ASP A 578 -12.28 -14.03 -28.03
CA ASP A 578 -11.95 -13.28 -29.24
C ASP A 578 -10.45 -12.96 -29.31
N ALA A 579 -9.90 -12.88 -30.53
CA ALA A 579 -8.52 -12.50 -30.80
C ALA A 579 -8.19 -11.00 -30.53
N SER A 580 -8.96 -10.35 -29.66
CA SER A 580 -8.85 -8.94 -29.29
C SER A 580 -8.47 -8.79 -27.81
N VAL A 581 -7.90 -7.64 -27.44
CA VAL A 581 -7.55 -7.34 -26.04
C VAL A 581 -8.77 -6.66 -25.38
N SER A 582 -9.47 -7.39 -24.52
CA SER A 582 -10.66 -6.91 -23.80
C SER A 582 -10.33 -6.32 -22.43
N SER A 583 -9.28 -6.82 -21.78
CA SER A 583 -8.78 -6.31 -20.50
C SER A 583 -7.33 -6.68 -20.29
N CYS A 584 -6.53 -5.80 -19.69
CA CYS A 584 -5.12 -6.08 -19.42
C CYS A 584 -4.58 -5.23 -18.26
N ILE A 585 -3.43 -5.65 -17.72
CA ILE A 585 -2.64 -4.84 -16.79
C ILE A 585 -1.19 -4.81 -17.28
N LEU A 586 -0.75 -3.64 -17.73
CA LEU A 586 0.60 -3.38 -18.23
C LEU A 586 1.46 -2.71 -17.15
N ASP A 587 2.73 -3.09 -17.05
CA ASP A 587 3.73 -2.39 -16.26
C ASP A 587 4.70 -1.67 -17.21
N SER A 588 4.82 -0.36 -17.04
CA SER A 588 5.49 0.51 -18.02
C SER A 588 6.15 1.72 -17.37
N GLU A 589 7.09 2.34 -18.09
CA GLU A 589 7.63 3.66 -17.74
C GLU A 589 7.07 4.71 -18.70
N ALA A 590 6.41 5.74 -18.15
CA ALA A 590 6.01 6.94 -18.87
C ALA A 590 7.20 7.92 -18.90
N VAL A 591 7.70 8.22 -20.10
CA VAL A 591 8.92 9.01 -20.30
C VAL A 591 8.59 10.23 -21.14
N ALA A 592 9.12 11.41 -20.80
CA ALA A 592 8.91 12.61 -21.60
C ALA A 592 9.55 12.45 -22.98
N TRP A 593 8.85 12.86 -24.03
CA TRP A 593 9.23 12.60 -25.41
C TRP A 593 9.08 13.85 -26.29
N ASP A 594 10.14 14.16 -27.02
CA ASP A 594 10.16 15.19 -28.05
C ASP A 594 9.70 14.58 -29.39
N ARG A 595 8.58 15.06 -29.92
CA ARG A 595 8.02 14.59 -31.19
C ARG A 595 8.70 15.18 -32.42
N GLU A 596 9.37 16.33 -32.30
CA GLU A 596 10.04 16.99 -33.42
C GLU A 596 11.45 16.44 -33.60
N ALA A 597 12.20 16.32 -32.50
CA ALA A 597 13.54 15.73 -32.51
C ALA A 597 13.57 14.19 -32.41
N GLY A 598 12.44 13.56 -32.07
CA GLY A 598 12.32 12.09 -31.99
C GLY A 598 13.15 11.46 -30.88
N GLN A 599 13.22 12.10 -29.71
CA GLN A 599 14.13 11.71 -28.62
C GLN A 599 13.48 11.74 -27.23
N ILE A 600 14.08 10.97 -26.31
CA ILE A 600 13.76 11.00 -24.87
C ILE A 600 14.20 12.32 -24.26
N LEU A 601 13.35 12.90 -23.42
CA LEU A 601 13.65 14.08 -22.61
C LEU A 601 13.90 13.68 -21.14
N PRO A 602 14.73 14.43 -20.37
CA PRO A 602 15.03 14.11 -18.97
C PRO A 602 13.78 14.09 -18.06
N PHE A 603 13.82 13.30 -16.99
CA PHE A 603 12.76 13.25 -15.96
C PHE A 603 12.35 14.64 -15.43
N GLN A 604 13.29 15.59 -15.35
CA GLN A 604 13.02 16.96 -14.94
C GLN A 604 11.93 17.62 -15.82
N VAL A 605 11.93 17.36 -17.13
CA VAL A 605 10.91 17.86 -18.05
C VAL A 605 9.56 17.19 -17.77
N LEU A 606 9.54 15.87 -17.58
CA LEU A 606 8.33 15.11 -17.20
C LEU A 606 7.69 15.66 -15.92
N SER A 607 8.52 15.98 -14.92
CA SER A 607 8.08 16.46 -13.61
C SER A 607 7.36 17.83 -13.64
N THR A 608 7.46 18.56 -14.75
CA THR A 608 6.74 19.83 -14.97
C THR A 608 5.28 19.64 -15.39
N ARG A 609 4.84 18.41 -15.72
CA ARG A 609 3.42 18.15 -16.04
C ARG A 609 2.53 18.47 -14.85
N LYS A 610 1.36 19.07 -15.13
CA LYS A 610 0.25 19.22 -14.16
C LYS A 610 -0.07 17.85 -13.55
N ARG A 611 -0.42 17.82 -12.25
CA ARG A 611 -0.57 16.57 -11.48
C ARG A 611 -1.99 16.01 -11.39
N LYS A 612 -3.01 16.85 -11.53
CA LYS A 612 -4.43 16.49 -11.41
C LYS A 612 -5.25 17.24 -12.46
N ASP A 613 -6.37 16.64 -12.85
CA ASP A 613 -7.44 17.23 -13.66
C ASP A 613 -6.94 17.90 -14.94
N VAL A 614 -6.01 17.22 -15.61
CA VAL A 614 -5.37 17.67 -16.84
C VAL A 614 -6.31 17.41 -18.02
N GLN A 615 -6.58 18.45 -18.81
CA GLN A 615 -7.26 18.29 -20.11
C GLN A 615 -6.23 17.97 -21.20
N GLU A 616 -6.65 17.33 -22.29
CA GLU A 616 -5.72 16.74 -23.26
C GLU A 616 -5.07 17.79 -24.18
N GLU A 617 -5.85 18.82 -24.51
CA GLU A 617 -5.45 20.06 -25.18
C GLU A 617 -4.38 20.83 -24.38
N ASP A 618 -4.37 20.67 -23.06
CA ASP A 618 -3.47 21.34 -22.12
C ASP A 618 -2.10 20.63 -22.00
N VAL A 619 -1.93 19.47 -22.64
CA VAL A 619 -0.72 18.65 -22.56
C VAL A 619 0.41 19.23 -23.43
N LYS A 620 1.29 20.00 -22.78
CA LYS A 620 2.53 20.54 -23.37
C LYS A 620 3.64 19.49 -23.49
N VAL A 621 3.95 18.78 -22.40
CA VAL A 621 4.97 17.73 -22.37
C VAL A 621 4.34 16.39 -22.76
N ARG A 622 4.58 15.95 -23.99
CA ARG A 622 4.14 14.64 -24.48
C ARG A 622 4.99 13.52 -23.85
N VAL A 623 4.42 12.31 -23.82
CA VAL A 623 5.08 11.12 -23.28
C VAL A 623 5.10 9.97 -24.28
N CYS A 624 6.11 9.13 -24.17
CA CYS A 624 6.18 7.79 -24.73
C CYS A 624 6.00 6.77 -23.60
N ILE A 625 5.41 5.61 -23.89
CA ILE A 625 5.20 4.52 -22.93
C ILE A 625 6.10 3.35 -23.30
N TYR A 626 7.03 3.03 -22.40
CA TYR A 626 7.92 1.89 -22.53
C TYR A 626 7.41 0.75 -21.65
N ALA A 627 6.57 -0.12 -22.22
CA ALA A 627 6.05 -1.29 -21.54
C ALA A 627 7.14 -2.37 -21.37
N PHE A 628 7.31 -2.85 -20.14
CA PHE A 628 8.30 -3.87 -19.79
C PHE A 628 7.69 -5.19 -19.32
N ASP A 629 6.51 -5.18 -18.68
CA ASP A 629 5.83 -6.39 -18.20
C ASP A 629 4.32 -6.38 -18.47
N LEU A 630 3.70 -7.57 -18.48
CA LEU A 630 2.26 -7.80 -18.63
C LEU A 630 1.79 -8.71 -17.49
N LEU A 631 0.92 -8.19 -16.64
CA LEU A 631 0.57 -8.79 -15.35
C LEU A 631 -0.79 -9.49 -15.37
N TYR A 632 -1.64 -9.16 -16.34
CA TYR A 632 -2.98 -9.71 -16.57
C TYR A 632 -3.38 -9.52 -18.03
N LEU A 633 -4.11 -10.48 -18.62
CA LEU A 633 -4.66 -10.38 -19.97
C LEU A 633 -5.95 -11.21 -20.10
N ASN A 634 -7.04 -10.59 -20.57
CA ASN A 634 -8.30 -11.22 -20.96
C ASN A 634 -8.82 -12.28 -19.97
N GLY A 635 -8.99 -11.92 -18.70
CA GLY A 635 -9.43 -12.86 -17.65
C GLY A 635 -8.27 -13.52 -16.88
N VAL A 636 -7.11 -13.69 -17.50
CA VAL A 636 -6.01 -14.53 -16.98
C VAL A 636 -5.00 -13.72 -16.14
N PRO A 637 -4.74 -14.12 -14.87
CA PRO A 637 -3.66 -13.59 -14.08
C PRO A 637 -2.30 -14.16 -14.53
N LEU A 638 -1.33 -13.30 -14.81
CA LEU A 638 -0.02 -13.72 -15.33
C LEU A 638 1.11 -13.64 -14.29
N THR A 639 0.85 -13.14 -13.08
CA THR A 639 1.87 -12.87 -12.05
C THR A 639 2.68 -14.11 -11.61
N GLU A 640 2.09 -15.31 -11.72
CA GLU A 640 2.77 -16.58 -11.41
C GLU A 640 3.46 -17.23 -12.62
N GLN A 641 3.26 -16.69 -13.83
CA GLN A 641 3.93 -17.17 -15.04
C GLN A 641 5.39 -16.67 -15.13
N PRO A 642 6.32 -17.48 -15.69
CA PRO A 642 7.68 -17.03 -15.98
C PRO A 642 7.70 -15.77 -16.84
N PHE A 643 8.61 -14.82 -16.54
CA PHE A 643 8.73 -13.55 -17.26
C PHE A 643 8.80 -13.70 -18.78
N ARG A 644 9.44 -14.76 -19.29
CA ARG A 644 9.49 -15.07 -20.73
C ARG A 644 8.09 -15.15 -21.35
N ARG A 645 7.16 -15.92 -20.75
CA ARG A 645 5.78 -16.06 -21.24
C ARG A 645 5.02 -14.73 -21.20
N ARG A 646 5.22 -13.94 -20.13
CA ARG A 646 4.61 -12.60 -20.01
C ARG A 646 5.13 -11.63 -21.08
N ARG A 647 6.42 -11.71 -21.39
CA ARG A 647 7.07 -10.94 -22.46
C ARG A 647 6.61 -11.36 -23.85
N GLU A 648 6.44 -12.66 -24.09
CA GLU A 648 5.88 -13.22 -25.33
C GLU A 648 4.41 -12.80 -25.55
N LEU A 649 3.61 -12.65 -24.49
CA LEU A 649 2.25 -12.12 -24.57
C LEU A 649 2.17 -10.58 -24.72
N LEU A 650 3.25 -9.86 -24.37
CA LEU A 650 3.34 -8.40 -24.46
C LEU A 650 3.77 -7.91 -25.86
N GLN A 651 4.35 -8.81 -26.67
CA GLN A 651 4.93 -8.55 -27.99
C GLN A 651 3.96 -8.86 -29.14
#